data_AF-A0A5E4FI11-F1
#
_entry.id   AF-A0A5E4FI11-F1
#
_cell.length_a   1.000
_cell.length_b   1.000
_cell.length_c   1.000
_cell.angle_alpha   90.00
_cell.angle_beta   90.00
_cell.angle_gamma   90.00
#
_symmetry.space_group_name_H-M   'P 1'
#
loop_
_entity.id
_entity.type
_entity.pdbx_description
1 polymer ?
#
loop_
_entity_poly.entity_id
_entity_poly.type
_entity_poly.pdbx_seq_one_letter_code
_entity_poly.pdbx_strand_id
1 'polypeptide(L)'
;MAAPKPRSSSGRSTPLRDSSESEKMEATGSWDALDWTIEPVSRSVSQSVSRVQLECLLEAEQVEVEGYGVVLVNTDEAGTLIVTNFRLLFLSEGTRNVIALGTIPLATIEKFNKFVVKNQSAPRQSDKTPSRRLLQVIGKDMRIIVFGFRPKTRQRRAVFNALLKCTKPANLWDLYAFVSGPSKFNNTNPKVRLLNEYLRLLGKGSLRASMNMIEDGSFTFSNDLWRISSINSSYTMCQSYPFALIVPKSITDDEVLQASNFRARGRLPVVTWCHPKTGAVLARSSQPLVGIMMNMRSNTDEKIVAALCAQLTGTRGKRRKLYIADARPRKNALANGAMGGGSESSSNYFQSEIVFFGIDNIHAMRESFARLRDYLDTHGAASSDGMSSFLRHGGWTWGGGNLSSMSASVSTLGDSGWLIHVQSVLAGSAWIAARVALESASVLVHCSDGWDRTTQLISLANLLLDPYYRTVTGFQALIEKDWLAFGHPFADRVGMSTVTGSCSIPSELPRQSSTGSIQSSPMRQPSASFTSQPPTSHAQNNYSPIFLQWVDCVSQLLRMYPFAFEFSSAFLVDLVDCVLSCRFGNFFCNSEKERQQCGVPEACGCMWAYLADLRASKGSSHVHYNYFYDPLKHDGPILPPAAALAPTLWPQFHLRWACPAEAQAGDVEAQFRKMDIKFSELQKVIVLTFRP
;
A
#
# COMPACT_ATOMS: atom_id res chain seq x y z
N MET A 1 -74.29 4.77 -29.04
CA MET A 1 -75.25 5.33 -30.03
C MET A 1 -74.45 5.97 -31.15
N ALA A 2 -74.86 5.82 -32.43
CA ALA A 2 -74.42 6.58 -33.63
C ALA A 2 -72.89 6.63 -33.96
N ALA A 3 -72.39 6.59 -35.20
CA ALA A 3 -72.91 6.27 -36.54
C ALA A 3 -71.70 5.78 -37.44
N PRO A 4 -71.83 5.45 -38.74
CA PRO A 4 -70.96 4.45 -39.41
C PRO A 4 -69.87 4.96 -40.39
N LYS A 5 -69.09 4.00 -40.94
CA LYS A 5 -68.11 4.14 -42.06
C LYS A 5 -68.79 4.10 -43.45
N PRO A 6 -68.11 4.58 -44.52
CA PRO A 6 -67.54 3.67 -45.55
C PRO A 6 -66.04 4.04 -45.87
N ARG A 7 -65.14 3.31 -46.57
CA ARG A 7 -65.12 2.55 -47.86
C ARG A 7 -65.40 3.45 -49.10
N SER A 8 -64.74 3.40 -50.27
CA SER A 8 -63.45 2.86 -50.81
C SER A 8 -63.21 3.53 -52.21
N SER A 9 -62.34 3.21 -53.20
CA SER A 9 -61.31 2.18 -53.52
C SER A 9 -60.59 2.55 -54.86
N SER A 10 -59.35 2.06 -55.12
CA SER A 10 -58.63 1.94 -56.44
C SER A 10 -58.30 3.20 -57.28
N GLY A 11 -57.24 3.28 -58.13
CA GLY A 11 -56.09 2.38 -58.43
C GLY A 11 -55.40 2.69 -59.79
N ARG A 12 -54.15 2.18 -60.02
CA ARG A 12 -53.24 2.34 -61.24
C ARG A 12 -52.61 3.75 -61.44
N SER A 13 -51.43 3.94 -62.07
CA SER A 13 -50.44 3.01 -62.70
C SER A 13 -48.98 3.58 -62.73
N THR A 14 -48.00 2.69 -62.97
CA THR A 14 -46.53 2.84 -63.18
C THR A 14 -46.14 3.49 -64.55
N PRO A 15 -44.84 3.80 -64.92
CA PRO A 15 -43.57 3.09 -64.58
C PRO A 15 -42.19 3.84 -64.53
N LEU A 16 -41.14 3.14 -63.99
CA LEU A 16 -39.66 3.36 -64.20
C LEU A 16 -39.08 4.73 -63.67
N ARG A 17 -37.78 5.09 -63.60
CA ARG A 17 -36.38 4.52 -63.71
C ARG A 17 -35.39 5.53 -63.03
N ASP A 18 -34.10 5.32 -62.70
CA ASP A 18 -33.15 4.17 -62.64
C ASP A 18 -31.92 4.47 -61.71
N SER A 19 -31.02 3.48 -61.55
CA SER A 19 -29.55 3.53 -61.33
C SER A 19 -28.88 4.40 -60.22
N SER A 20 -28.11 3.70 -59.36
CA SER A 20 -26.82 4.08 -58.70
C SER A 20 -26.74 5.32 -57.78
N GLU A 21 -25.99 5.32 -56.66
CA GLU A 21 -25.28 4.23 -55.98
C GLU A 21 -25.19 4.47 -54.46
N SER A 22 -24.81 3.42 -53.71
CA SER A 22 -24.93 3.35 -52.26
C SER A 22 -23.57 3.35 -51.56
N GLU A 23 -23.40 4.18 -50.53
CA GLU A 23 -22.63 3.76 -49.37
C GLU A 23 -23.18 4.38 -48.08
N LYS A 24 -23.55 3.52 -47.12
CA LYS A 24 -24.04 3.92 -45.79
C LYS A 24 -23.58 2.88 -44.77
N MET A 25 -22.48 3.16 -44.06
CA MET A 25 -21.77 2.19 -43.23
C MET A 25 -22.09 2.38 -41.75
N GLU A 26 -23.18 1.78 -41.26
CA GLU A 26 -23.51 1.79 -39.83
C GLU A 26 -24.44 0.61 -39.45
N ALA A 27 -23.90 -0.43 -38.79
CA ALA A 27 -24.68 -1.41 -38.00
C ALA A 27 -23.81 -2.34 -37.11
N THR A 28 -24.07 -2.29 -35.80
CA THR A 28 -24.05 -3.42 -34.85
C THR A 28 -22.89 -4.43 -34.87
N GLY A 29 -21.85 -4.18 -34.06
CA GLY A 29 -21.09 -5.26 -33.42
C GLY A 29 -21.87 -5.81 -32.21
N SER A 30 -22.67 -6.86 -32.41
CA SER A 30 -23.40 -7.55 -31.32
C SER A 30 -22.62 -8.75 -30.78
N TRP A 31 -22.77 -9.04 -29.49
CA TRP A 31 -22.12 -10.16 -28.79
C TRP A 31 -22.42 -11.54 -29.40
N ASP A 32 -23.52 -11.68 -30.13
CA ASP A 32 -23.92 -12.93 -30.80
C ASP A 32 -23.25 -13.13 -32.18
N ALA A 33 -22.50 -12.13 -32.68
CA ALA A 33 -21.88 -12.14 -34.02
C ALA A 33 -20.45 -12.73 -34.07
N LEU A 34 -19.91 -13.22 -32.94
CA LEU A 34 -18.68 -14.01 -32.91
C LEU A 34 -18.95 -15.44 -33.39
N ASP A 35 -19.03 -15.60 -34.70
CA ASP A 35 -19.19 -16.91 -35.34
C ASP A 35 -17.94 -17.78 -35.12
N TRP A 36 -18.13 -18.98 -34.56
CA TRP A 36 -17.04 -19.86 -34.13
C TRP A 36 -16.60 -20.81 -35.24
N THR A 37 -16.49 -20.30 -36.47
CA THR A 37 -16.05 -21.07 -37.64
C THR A 37 -14.58 -21.48 -37.52
N ILE A 38 -14.28 -22.73 -37.89
CA ILE A 38 -12.98 -23.38 -37.68
C ILE A 38 -12.35 -23.67 -39.03
N GLU A 39 -11.26 -22.97 -39.36
CA GLU A 39 -10.33 -23.47 -40.37
C GLU A 39 -9.32 -24.46 -39.72
N PRO A 40 -9.12 -25.65 -40.31
CA PRO A 40 -8.27 -26.69 -39.72
C PRO A 40 -6.78 -26.50 -40.08
N VAL A 41 -6.14 -25.46 -39.53
CA VAL A 41 -4.68 -25.29 -39.68
C VAL A 41 -3.94 -26.48 -39.07
N SER A 42 -3.07 -27.09 -39.87
CA SER A 42 -2.46 -28.39 -39.59
C SER A 42 -1.29 -28.33 -38.59
N ARG A 43 -0.90 -29.49 -38.06
CA ARG A 43 0.15 -29.61 -37.04
C ARG A 43 1.55 -29.32 -37.60
N SER A 44 2.17 -28.26 -37.13
CA SER A 44 3.64 -28.14 -37.04
C SER A 44 4.02 -27.52 -35.69
N VAL A 45 4.43 -28.36 -34.74
CA VAL A 45 4.85 -27.93 -33.38
C VAL A 45 6.36 -28.13 -33.24
N SER A 46 7.13 -27.12 -33.62
CA SER A 46 8.54 -26.98 -33.26
C SER A 46 9.09 -25.58 -33.63
N GLN A 47 10.00 -25.07 -32.78
CA GLN A 47 10.98 -24.02 -33.11
C GLN A 47 10.49 -22.61 -33.52
N SER A 48 9.39 -22.11 -32.92
CA SER A 48 9.10 -20.66 -32.92
C SER A 48 8.44 -20.17 -31.62
N VAL A 49 9.12 -20.36 -30.47
CA VAL A 49 8.82 -19.55 -29.26
C VAL A 49 8.96 -18.09 -29.65
N SER A 50 7.86 -17.33 -29.62
CA SER A 50 7.80 -16.11 -30.44
C SER A 50 8.66 -15.00 -29.84
N ARG A 51 9.49 -14.35 -30.68
CA ARG A 51 10.55 -13.42 -30.24
C ARG A 51 10.03 -12.25 -29.38
N VAL A 52 8.82 -11.78 -29.69
CA VAL A 52 8.08 -10.71 -28.97
C VAL A 52 7.68 -11.14 -27.54
N GLN A 53 7.50 -12.43 -27.31
CA GLN A 53 7.02 -13.02 -26.05
C GLN A 53 8.10 -13.01 -24.94
N LEU A 54 9.36 -12.74 -25.30
CA LEU A 54 10.44 -12.49 -24.35
C LEU A 54 10.62 -11.00 -24.03
N GLU A 55 10.28 -10.08 -24.94
CA GLU A 55 10.58 -8.64 -24.78
C GLU A 55 9.75 -7.94 -23.69
N CYS A 56 8.58 -8.49 -23.35
CA CYS A 56 7.72 -7.94 -22.30
C CYS A 56 7.96 -8.54 -20.90
N LEU A 57 8.77 -9.61 -20.80
CA LEU A 57 9.13 -10.27 -19.55
C LEU A 57 10.26 -9.51 -18.83
N LEU A 58 10.26 -9.57 -17.50
CA LEU A 58 11.37 -9.06 -16.69
C LEU A 58 12.53 -10.07 -16.65
N GLU A 59 13.71 -9.59 -16.24
CA GLU A 59 14.85 -10.45 -15.93
C GLU A 59 14.46 -11.52 -14.88
N ALA A 60 14.83 -12.78 -15.15
CA ALA A 60 14.42 -13.97 -14.38
C ALA A 60 12.89 -14.24 -14.27
N GLU A 61 12.04 -13.54 -15.04
CA GLU A 61 10.62 -13.86 -15.14
C GLU A 61 10.39 -15.07 -16.07
N GLN A 62 9.62 -16.06 -15.61
CA GLN A 62 9.39 -17.32 -16.30
C GLN A 62 7.90 -17.63 -16.43
N VAL A 63 7.49 -18.14 -17.59
CA VAL A 63 6.09 -18.51 -17.88
C VAL A 63 5.74 -19.87 -17.27
N GLU A 64 4.67 -19.91 -16.49
CA GLU A 64 4.13 -21.12 -15.84
C GLU A 64 2.99 -21.76 -16.64
N VAL A 65 2.08 -20.96 -17.21
CA VAL A 65 1.00 -21.43 -18.09
C VAL A 65 0.40 -20.31 -18.94
N GLU A 66 -0.07 -20.66 -20.14
CA GLU A 66 -0.76 -19.75 -21.07
C GLU A 66 -2.20 -20.21 -21.36
N GLY A 67 -3.08 -19.25 -21.63
CA GLY A 67 -4.47 -19.46 -22.07
C GLY A 67 -4.81 -18.53 -23.23
N TYR A 68 -4.91 -19.11 -24.43
CA TYR A 68 -5.22 -18.39 -25.68
C TYR A 68 -6.72 -18.22 -25.91
N GLY A 69 -7.13 -17.07 -26.44
CA GLY A 69 -8.53 -16.78 -26.74
C GLY A 69 -9.38 -16.63 -25.48
N VAL A 70 -8.80 -16.01 -24.45
CA VAL A 70 -9.43 -15.62 -23.18
C VAL A 70 -9.94 -14.18 -23.32
N VAL A 71 -11.14 -13.90 -22.83
CA VAL A 71 -11.75 -12.55 -22.91
C VAL A 71 -11.60 -11.83 -21.56
N LEU A 72 -11.11 -10.60 -21.56
CA LEU A 72 -11.15 -9.70 -20.41
C LEU A 72 -12.52 -9.02 -20.36
N VAL A 73 -13.41 -9.50 -19.48
CA VAL A 73 -14.82 -9.07 -19.42
C VAL A 73 -14.95 -7.57 -19.10
N ASN A 74 -14.02 -7.02 -18.31
CA ASN A 74 -13.97 -5.60 -17.95
C ASN A 74 -13.92 -4.64 -19.16
N THR A 75 -13.37 -5.06 -20.31
CA THR A 75 -13.26 -4.26 -21.54
C THR A 75 -13.82 -4.94 -22.80
N ASP A 76 -14.19 -6.23 -22.71
CA ASP A 76 -14.52 -7.11 -23.84
C ASP A 76 -13.39 -7.32 -24.86
N GLU A 77 -12.14 -7.31 -24.37
CA GLU A 77 -10.96 -7.59 -25.20
C GLU A 77 -10.61 -9.08 -25.19
N ALA A 78 -10.52 -9.70 -26.37
CA ALA A 78 -9.96 -11.03 -26.55
C ALA A 78 -8.41 -10.99 -26.54
N GLY A 79 -7.80 -12.01 -25.94
CA GLY A 79 -6.36 -12.02 -25.70
C GLY A 79 -5.77 -13.35 -25.24
N THR A 80 -4.47 -13.31 -24.96
CA THR A 80 -3.73 -14.40 -24.31
C THR A 80 -3.45 -14.03 -22.87
N LEU A 81 -3.89 -14.87 -21.94
CA LEU A 81 -3.61 -14.75 -20.51
C LEU A 81 -2.43 -15.65 -20.15
N ILE A 82 -1.35 -15.04 -19.64
CA ILE A 82 -0.11 -15.69 -19.25
C ILE A 82 0.02 -15.58 -17.71
N VAL A 83 0.36 -16.69 -17.06
CA VAL A 83 0.79 -16.69 -15.65
C VAL A 83 2.31 -16.85 -15.64
N THR A 84 3.02 -15.97 -14.95
CA THR A 84 4.47 -16.09 -14.71
C THR A 84 4.76 -16.37 -13.24
N ASN A 85 6.04 -16.56 -12.88
CA ASN A 85 6.51 -16.56 -11.49
C ASN A 85 6.36 -15.19 -10.77
N PHE A 86 5.97 -14.12 -11.48
CA PHE A 86 5.82 -12.77 -10.91
C PHE A 86 4.39 -12.19 -11.02
N ARG A 87 3.69 -12.40 -12.14
CA ARG A 87 2.42 -11.70 -12.47
C ARG A 87 1.49 -12.52 -13.35
N LEU A 88 0.23 -12.09 -13.39
CA LEU A 88 -0.63 -12.27 -14.57
C LEU A 88 -0.26 -11.22 -15.62
N LEU A 89 -0.17 -11.65 -16.87
CA LEU A 89 0.01 -10.83 -18.05
C LEU A 89 -1.17 -11.08 -19.01
N PHE A 90 -1.83 -10.02 -19.49
CA PHE A 90 -2.86 -10.15 -20.51
C PHE A 90 -2.45 -9.38 -21.77
N LEU A 91 -2.31 -10.11 -22.88
CA LEU A 91 -1.89 -9.58 -24.18
C LEU A 91 -3.07 -9.56 -25.16
N SER A 92 -3.31 -8.42 -25.81
CA SER A 92 -4.33 -8.27 -26.86
C SER A 92 -4.14 -9.26 -28.00
N GLU A 93 -5.19 -9.97 -28.45
CA GLU A 93 -5.08 -11.01 -29.50
C GLU A 93 -4.62 -10.42 -30.85
N GLY A 94 -5.07 -9.21 -31.18
CA GLY A 94 -4.67 -8.50 -32.40
C GLY A 94 -3.33 -7.76 -32.30
N THR A 95 -3.16 -6.89 -31.30
CA THR A 95 -1.97 -6.00 -31.22
C THR A 95 -0.79 -6.59 -30.46
N ARG A 96 -1.00 -7.67 -29.69
CA ARG A 96 -0.05 -8.25 -28.72
C ARG A 96 0.46 -7.30 -27.63
N ASN A 97 -0.07 -6.08 -27.56
CA ASN A 97 0.25 -5.14 -26.49
C ASN A 97 -0.25 -5.64 -25.12
N VAL A 98 0.49 -5.27 -24.07
CA VAL A 98 0.13 -5.56 -22.67
C VAL A 98 -1.06 -4.69 -22.26
N ILE A 99 -2.20 -5.32 -21.96
CA ILE A 99 -3.38 -4.63 -21.44
C ILE A 99 -3.19 -4.46 -19.92
N ALA A 100 -2.97 -3.22 -19.50
CA ALA A 100 -2.61 -2.89 -18.12
C ALA A 100 -3.65 -3.38 -17.10
N LEU A 101 -4.94 -3.20 -17.38
CA LEU A 101 -6.04 -3.61 -16.49
C LEU A 101 -5.99 -5.12 -16.15
N GLY A 102 -5.76 -5.96 -17.16
CA GLY A 102 -5.63 -7.42 -17.02
C GLY A 102 -4.28 -7.91 -16.49
N THR A 103 -3.30 -7.02 -16.30
CA THR A 103 -1.91 -7.36 -15.96
C THR A 103 -1.60 -6.99 -14.51
N ILE A 104 -1.55 -7.98 -13.61
CA ILE A 104 -1.47 -7.79 -12.15
C ILE A 104 -0.38 -8.68 -11.51
N PRO A 105 0.54 -8.13 -10.69
CA PRO A 105 1.51 -8.92 -9.93
C PRO A 105 0.82 -9.91 -8.98
N LEU A 106 1.38 -11.11 -8.84
CA LEU A 106 0.79 -12.18 -8.03
C LEU A 106 0.64 -11.77 -6.56
N ALA A 107 1.61 -11.03 -6.01
CA ALA A 107 1.54 -10.50 -4.66
C ALA A 107 0.50 -9.39 -4.48
N THR A 108 0.10 -8.70 -5.56
CA THR A 108 -0.98 -7.70 -5.56
C THR A 108 -2.37 -8.35 -5.49
N ILE A 109 -2.51 -9.66 -5.77
CA ILE A 109 -3.79 -10.37 -5.71
C ILE A 109 -4.21 -10.56 -4.23
N GLU A 110 -5.42 -10.12 -3.88
CA GLU A 110 -6.07 -10.36 -2.59
C GLU A 110 -6.73 -11.75 -2.56
N LYS A 111 -7.49 -12.08 -3.60
CA LYS A 111 -8.26 -13.33 -3.73
C LYS A 111 -8.67 -13.58 -5.19
N PHE A 112 -8.90 -14.83 -5.57
CA PHE A 112 -9.36 -15.20 -6.91
C PHE A 112 -10.32 -16.40 -6.88
N ASN A 113 -11.39 -16.34 -7.68
CA ASN A 113 -12.54 -17.25 -7.60
C ASN A 113 -13.00 -17.74 -8.98
N LYS A 114 -13.36 -19.02 -9.08
CA LYS A 114 -14.02 -19.60 -10.27
C LYS A 114 -15.53 -19.63 -10.05
N PHE A 115 -16.28 -19.05 -10.97
CA PHE A 115 -17.75 -19.06 -10.96
C PHE A 115 -18.28 -19.40 -12.36
N VAL A 116 -19.57 -19.69 -12.51
CA VAL A 116 -20.15 -20.04 -13.81
C VAL A 116 -21.50 -19.35 -13.94
N VAL A 117 -21.59 -18.40 -14.87
CA VAL A 117 -22.86 -17.74 -15.18
C VAL A 117 -23.61 -18.56 -16.22
N LYS A 118 -24.88 -18.85 -15.96
CA LYS A 118 -25.83 -19.35 -16.96
C LYS A 118 -26.58 -18.14 -17.50
N ASN A 119 -26.53 -17.90 -18.80
CA ASN A 119 -27.39 -16.88 -19.40
C ASN A 119 -28.85 -17.33 -19.25
N GLN A 120 -29.74 -16.40 -18.89
CA GLN A 120 -31.18 -16.64 -18.95
C GLN A 120 -31.62 -16.39 -20.39
N SER A 121 -31.91 -17.46 -21.13
CA SER A 121 -32.52 -17.36 -22.46
C SER A 121 -33.95 -16.83 -22.35
N ALA A 122 -34.30 -15.84 -23.17
CA ALA A 122 -35.70 -15.49 -23.38
C ALA A 122 -36.49 -16.72 -23.91
N PRO A 123 -37.82 -16.84 -23.69
CA PRO A 123 -38.54 -18.11 -23.89
C PRO A 123 -38.70 -18.62 -25.34
N ARG A 124 -37.96 -18.09 -26.33
CA ARG A 124 -38.18 -18.32 -27.78
C ARG A 124 -36.90 -18.38 -28.62
N GLN A 125 -35.87 -19.08 -28.16
CA GLN A 125 -34.82 -19.64 -29.03
C GLN A 125 -34.21 -20.88 -28.37
N SER A 126 -33.98 -21.93 -29.16
CA SER A 126 -33.60 -23.27 -28.67
C SER A 126 -32.10 -23.53 -28.57
N ASP A 127 -31.27 -22.57 -29.01
CA ASP A 127 -29.82 -22.70 -28.96
C ASP A 127 -29.27 -22.52 -27.54
N LYS A 128 -28.50 -23.52 -27.11
CA LYS A 128 -27.93 -23.61 -25.76
C LYS A 128 -26.74 -22.67 -25.63
N THR A 129 -27.00 -21.37 -25.47
CA THR A 129 -25.99 -20.36 -25.16
C THR A 129 -25.05 -20.87 -24.05
N PRO A 130 -23.74 -21.00 -24.31
CA PRO A 130 -22.90 -21.81 -23.47
C PRO A 130 -22.53 -21.10 -22.16
N SER A 131 -22.64 -21.82 -21.04
CA SER A 131 -22.37 -21.28 -19.69
C SER A 131 -21.00 -20.59 -19.59
N ARG A 132 -20.98 -19.30 -19.21
CA ARG A 132 -19.77 -18.46 -19.23
C ARG A 132 -18.72 -18.93 -18.21
N ARG A 133 -17.57 -19.32 -18.75
CA ARG A 133 -16.30 -19.79 -18.12
C ARG A 133 -15.54 -18.81 -17.22
N LEU A 134 -16.13 -18.17 -16.21
CA LEU A 134 -15.49 -17.00 -15.56
C LEU A 134 -14.46 -17.32 -14.45
N LEU A 135 -13.42 -16.50 -14.35
CA LEU A 135 -12.43 -16.41 -13.27
C LEU A 135 -12.32 -14.95 -12.82
N GLN A 136 -12.67 -14.66 -11.57
CA GLN A 136 -12.47 -13.34 -10.97
C GLN A 136 -11.13 -13.31 -10.23
N VAL A 137 -10.38 -12.21 -10.36
CA VAL A 137 -9.15 -11.89 -9.64
C VAL A 137 -9.33 -10.51 -9.02
N ILE A 138 -9.28 -10.43 -7.69
CA ILE A 138 -9.45 -9.19 -6.94
C ILE A 138 -8.10 -8.73 -6.43
N GLY A 139 -7.72 -7.50 -6.77
CA GLY A 139 -6.45 -6.87 -6.40
C GLY A 139 -6.56 -6.02 -5.14
N LYS A 140 -5.42 -5.90 -4.45
CA LYS A 140 -5.17 -4.95 -3.35
C LYS A 140 -5.03 -3.50 -3.86
N ASP A 141 -5.04 -3.31 -5.18
CA ASP A 141 -4.73 -2.11 -5.94
C ASP A 141 -5.94 -1.51 -6.67
N MET A 142 -7.14 -1.72 -6.11
CA MET A 142 -8.46 -1.30 -6.61
C MET A 142 -9.06 -2.10 -7.77
N ARG A 143 -8.43 -3.17 -8.25
CA ARG A 143 -8.96 -3.97 -9.37
C ARG A 143 -9.91 -5.09 -8.97
N ILE A 144 -10.96 -5.29 -9.77
CA ILE A 144 -11.73 -6.54 -9.87
C ILE A 144 -11.69 -6.98 -11.34
N ILE A 145 -10.80 -7.91 -11.65
CA ILE A 145 -10.53 -8.38 -13.01
C ILE A 145 -11.33 -9.67 -13.26
N VAL A 146 -12.05 -9.79 -14.38
CA VAL A 146 -12.79 -11.01 -14.73
C VAL A 146 -12.39 -11.53 -16.11
N PHE A 147 -11.89 -12.77 -16.14
CA PHE A 147 -11.47 -13.48 -17.33
C PHE A 147 -12.50 -14.54 -17.75
N GLY A 148 -12.98 -14.46 -18.98
CA GLY A 148 -13.88 -15.43 -19.62
C GLY A 148 -13.12 -16.46 -20.44
N PHE A 149 -13.30 -17.75 -20.12
CA PHE A 149 -12.66 -18.86 -20.82
C PHE A 149 -13.62 -19.64 -21.71
N ARG A 150 -13.15 -20.04 -22.91
CA ARG A 150 -13.90 -20.86 -23.86
C ARG A 150 -14.42 -22.15 -23.19
N PRO A 151 -15.71 -22.50 -23.34
CA PRO A 151 -16.31 -23.72 -22.81
C PRO A 151 -15.58 -25.00 -23.22
N LYS A 152 -15.78 -26.11 -22.49
CA LYS A 152 -15.16 -27.44 -22.71
C LYS A 152 -13.62 -27.50 -22.61
N THR A 153 -12.90 -26.36 -22.64
CA THR A 153 -11.44 -26.32 -22.48
C THR A 153 -10.96 -26.65 -21.05
N ARG A 154 -9.67 -27.01 -20.92
CA ARG A 154 -8.98 -27.16 -19.63
C ARG A 154 -8.30 -25.88 -19.13
N GLN A 155 -8.15 -24.84 -19.98
CA GLN A 155 -7.37 -23.63 -19.69
C GLN A 155 -7.68 -22.99 -18.32
N ARG A 156 -8.95 -22.71 -18.01
CA ARG A 156 -9.34 -22.10 -16.71
C ARG A 156 -8.89 -22.90 -15.49
N ARG A 157 -8.81 -24.24 -15.61
CA ARG A 157 -8.31 -25.10 -14.52
C ARG A 157 -6.79 -24.99 -14.42
N ALA A 158 -6.08 -24.95 -15.55
CA ALA A 158 -4.63 -24.79 -15.57
C ALA A 158 -4.20 -23.43 -14.99
N VAL A 159 -4.78 -22.31 -15.49
CA VAL A 159 -4.53 -20.95 -14.97
C VAL A 159 -4.85 -20.84 -13.47
N PHE A 160 -5.99 -21.35 -13.01
CA PHE A 160 -6.31 -21.32 -11.57
C PHE A 160 -5.34 -22.14 -10.72
N ASN A 161 -4.88 -23.30 -11.22
CA ASN A 161 -3.94 -24.14 -10.49
C ASN A 161 -2.54 -23.51 -10.44
N ALA A 162 -2.09 -22.87 -11.51
CA ALA A 162 -0.85 -22.08 -11.53
C ALA A 162 -0.95 -20.88 -10.58
N LEU A 163 -2.07 -20.14 -10.57
CA LEU A 163 -2.31 -19.10 -9.57
C LEU A 163 -2.23 -19.66 -8.15
N LEU A 164 -2.86 -20.80 -7.86
CA LEU A 164 -2.83 -21.41 -6.53
C LEU A 164 -1.41 -21.83 -6.09
N LYS A 165 -0.54 -22.24 -7.03
CA LYS A 165 0.89 -22.48 -6.80
C LYS A 165 1.63 -21.15 -6.52
N CYS A 166 1.51 -20.18 -7.42
CA CYS A 166 2.41 -19.03 -7.46
C CYS A 166 1.98 -17.86 -6.56
N THR A 167 0.70 -17.70 -6.19
CA THR A 167 0.27 -16.71 -5.19
C THR A 167 0.49 -17.19 -3.74
N LYS A 168 0.94 -18.43 -3.55
CA LYS A 168 1.19 -19.03 -2.23
C LYS A 168 2.55 -19.73 -2.23
N PRO A 169 3.66 -18.97 -2.35
CA PRO A 169 5.00 -19.51 -2.19
C PRO A 169 5.15 -20.21 -0.83
N ALA A 170 5.93 -21.29 -0.82
CA ALA A 170 6.18 -22.10 0.38
C ALA A 170 7.22 -21.43 1.29
N ASN A 171 8.22 -20.77 0.68
CA ASN A 171 9.27 -20.02 1.35
C ASN A 171 9.25 -18.56 0.91
N LEU A 172 9.76 -17.67 1.77
CA LEU A 172 10.01 -16.27 1.41
C LEU A 172 10.91 -16.14 0.16
N TRP A 173 11.89 -17.05 0.04
CA TRP A 173 12.84 -17.15 -1.07
C TRP A 173 12.22 -17.51 -2.42
N ASP A 174 11.00 -18.05 -2.46
CA ASP A 174 10.33 -18.38 -3.73
C ASP A 174 9.72 -17.11 -4.39
N LEU A 175 9.72 -15.95 -3.70
CA LEU A 175 9.26 -14.68 -4.27
C LEU A 175 10.20 -14.17 -5.36
N TYR A 176 9.63 -13.63 -6.43
CA TYR A 176 10.34 -13.09 -7.59
C TYR A 176 11.53 -12.17 -7.23
N ALA A 177 11.43 -11.33 -6.19
CA ALA A 177 12.51 -10.43 -5.78
C ALA A 177 13.84 -11.14 -5.44
N PHE A 178 13.80 -12.37 -4.91
CA PHE A 178 14.98 -13.20 -4.67
C PHE A 178 15.39 -13.97 -5.94
N VAL A 179 14.43 -14.36 -6.78
CA VAL A 179 14.69 -15.04 -8.06
C VAL A 179 15.37 -14.11 -9.08
N SER A 180 15.06 -12.81 -9.05
CA SER A 180 15.80 -11.74 -9.75
C SER A 180 17.11 -11.34 -9.06
N GLY A 181 17.35 -11.85 -7.86
CA GLY A 181 18.58 -11.65 -7.07
C GLY A 181 18.92 -10.20 -6.71
N PRO A 182 20.19 -9.94 -6.35
CA PRO A 182 20.73 -8.59 -6.20
C PRO A 182 20.89 -7.94 -7.59
N SER A 183 19.76 -7.44 -8.10
CA SER A 183 19.64 -6.70 -9.37
C SER A 183 20.63 -5.53 -9.47
N LYS A 184 20.73 -4.89 -10.64
CA LYS A 184 21.49 -3.63 -10.82
C LYS A 184 21.11 -2.48 -9.84
N PHE A 185 19.98 -2.60 -9.14
CA PHE A 185 19.45 -1.60 -8.20
C PHE A 185 19.98 -1.80 -6.76
N ASN A 186 21.29 -1.82 -6.57
CA ASN A 186 21.88 -1.89 -5.23
C ASN A 186 21.94 -0.51 -4.54
N ASN A 187 21.98 -0.51 -3.21
CA ASN A 187 22.04 0.70 -2.37
C ASN A 187 22.81 0.39 -1.07
N THR A 188 23.09 1.41 -0.27
CA THR A 188 23.59 1.31 1.11
C THR A 188 22.75 0.36 1.98
N ASN A 189 23.32 -0.17 3.06
CA ASN A 189 22.54 -0.97 4.02
C ASN A 189 21.47 -0.09 4.72
N PRO A 190 20.23 -0.57 4.96
CA PRO A 190 19.19 0.21 5.64
C PRO A 190 19.59 0.79 7.00
N LYS A 191 20.40 0.08 7.79
CA LYS A 191 20.90 0.57 9.09
C LYS A 191 21.75 1.83 8.95
N VAL A 192 22.55 1.91 7.88
CA VAL A 192 23.37 3.09 7.55
C VAL A 192 22.46 4.27 7.17
N ARG A 193 21.35 4.05 6.45
CA ARG A 193 20.36 5.11 6.19
C ARG A 193 19.70 5.60 7.48
N LEU A 194 19.27 4.69 8.35
CA LEU A 194 18.66 5.02 9.64
C LEU A 194 19.61 5.85 10.52
N LEU A 195 20.87 5.43 10.64
CA LEU A 195 21.85 6.12 11.48
C LEU A 195 22.24 7.50 10.92
N ASN A 196 22.31 7.67 9.58
CA ASN A 196 22.44 8.99 8.96
C ASN A 196 21.25 9.92 9.29
N GLU A 197 20.02 9.40 9.34
CA GLU A 197 18.85 10.18 9.74
C GLU A 197 18.87 10.53 11.25
N TYR A 198 19.30 9.62 12.12
CA TYR A 198 19.49 9.93 13.54
C TYR A 198 20.59 10.98 13.76
N LEU A 199 21.67 10.93 12.99
CA LEU A 199 22.70 11.97 12.96
C LEU A 199 22.14 13.33 12.50
N ARG A 200 21.27 13.36 11.47
CA ARG A 200 20.57 14.58 11.03
C ARG A 200 19.74 15.17 12.17
N LEU A 201 18.88 14.37 12.80
CA LEU A 201 18.01 14.79 13.90
C LEU A 201 18.80 15.33 15.11
N LEU A 202 19.92 14.71 15.46
CA LEU A 202 20.78 15.17 16.56
C LEU A 202 21.65 16.40 16.23
N GLY A 203 21.51 17.00 15.03
CA GLY A 203 22.29 18.16 14.59
C GLY A 203 23.71 17.82 14.13
N LYS A 204 24.00 16.53 13.85
CA LYS A 204 25.30 16.00 13.42
C LYS A 204 25.32 15.55 11.96
N GLY A 205 24.44 16.10 11.10
CA GLY A 205 24.27 15.69 9.71
C GLY A 205 25.49 15.87 8.77
N SER A 206 26.59 16.46 9.26
CA SER A 206 27.89 16.47 8.59
C SER A 206 28.65 15.14 8.73
N LEU A 207 28.37 14.34 9.76
CA LEU A 207 28.89 12.99 9.91
C LEU A 207 28.16 12.03 8.99
N ARG A 208 28.88 11.04 8.45
CA ARG A 208 28.32 9.94 7.67
C ARG A 208 28.47 8.63 8.41
N ALA A 209 27.37 7.90 8.55
CA ALA A 209 27.38 6.55 9.09
C ALA A 209 28.04 5.56 8.10
N SER A 210 28.65 4.50 8.63
CA SER A 210 29.23 3.37 7.88
C SER A 210 28.81 2.04 8.53
N MET A 211 29.04 0.91 7.86
CA MET A 211 28.83 -0.42 8.46
C MET A 211 29.82 -0.69 9.60
N ASN A 212 31.10 -0.32 9.41
CA ASN A 212 32.14 -0.45 10.44
C ASN A 212 31.70 0.20 11.77
N MET A 213 31.16 1.43 11.71
CA MET A 213 30.65 2.19 12.86
C MET A 213 29.46 1.52 13.59
N ILE A 214 28.77 0.59 12.92
CA ILE A 214 27.66 -0.20 13.48
C ILE A 214 28.18 -1.51 14.06
N GLU A 215 29.18 -2.11 13.41
CA GLU A 215 29.83 -3.38 13.80
C GLU A 215 30.78 -3.21 15.01
N ASP A 216 31.49 -2.08 15.11
CA ASP A 216 32.34 -1.73 16.25
C ASP A 216 31.58 -1.10 17.43
N GLY A 217 30.29 -0.79 17.25
CA GLY A 217 29.42 -0.20 18.26
C GLY A 217 29.63 1.31 18.54
N SER A 218 30.47 2.00 17.76
CA SER A 218 30.84 3.41 17.98
C SER A 218 29.74 4.45 17.66
N PHE A 219 28.55 4.01 17.27
CA PHE A 219 27.42 4.85 16.86
C PHE A 219 26.67 5.62 17.99
N THR A 220 27.20 5.67 19.22
CA THR A 220 26.52 6.18 20.44
C THR A 220 26.55 7.71 20.59
N PHE A 221 26.18 8.42 19.53
CA PHE A 221 26.19 9.89 19.50
C PHE A 221 25.13 10.56 20.40
N SER A 222 25.40 11.78 20.88
CA SER A 222 24.43 12.59 21.64
C SER A 222 24.53 14.10 21.33
N ASN A 223 23.46 14.83 21.64
CA ASN A 223 23.46 16.29 21.80
C ASN A 223 23.21 16.64 23.28
N ASP A 224 22.63 17.78 23.63
CA ASP A 224 22.41 18.17 25.03
C ASP A 224 21.23 17.45 25.71
N LEU A 225 20.22 17.04 24.94
CA LEU A 225 18.98 16.46 25.46
C LEU A 225 18.82 14.96 25.14
N TRP A 226 19.36 14.49 24.02
CA TRP A 226 19.09 13.18 23.46
C TRP A 226 20.38 12.41 23.14
N ARG A 227 20.33 11.08 23.25
CA ARG A 227 21.43 10.17 22.87
C ARG A 227 20.91 9.01 22.03
N ILE A 228 21.76 8.49 21.15
CA ILE A 228 21.56 7.19 20.51
C ILE A 228 22.01 6.11 21.49
N SER A 229 21.10 5.21 21.84
CA SER A 229 21.38 3.99 22.59
C SER A 229 21.60 2.81 21.64
N SER A 230 22.57 1.96 22.00
CA SER A 230 22.87 0.67 21.36
C SER A 230 22.24 -0.53 22.08
N ILE A 231 21.39 -0.31 23.09
CA ILE A 231 20.77 -1.37 23.93
C ILE A 231 19.95 -2.40 23.14
N ASN A 232 19.41 -2.02 21.98
CA ASN A 232 18.64 -2.90 21.10
C ASN A 232 19.44 -3.42 19.89
N SER A 233 20.78 -3.30 19.89
CA SER A 233 21.65 -3.66 18.76
C SER A 233 21.53 -5.12 18.30
N SER A 234 21.27 -6.03 19.25
CA SER A 234 20.98 -7.45 19.04
C SER A 234 19.48 -7.78 18.98
N TYR A 235 18.62 -6.75 19.02
CA TYR A 235 17.15 -6.82 19.05
C TYR A 235 16.55 -7.65 20.20
N THR A 236 17.29 -7.88 21.28
CA THR A 236 16.85 -8.70 22.42
C THR A 236 15.78 -7.99 23.26
N MET A 237 15.94 -6.69 23.54
CA MET A 237 15.00 -5.88 24.30
C MET A 237 13.66 -5.71 23.56
N CYS A 238 13.70 -5.36 22.27
CA CYS A 238 12.49 -5.25 21.45
C CYS A 238 12.76 -5.68 20.00
N GLN A 239 12.27 -6.87 19.65
CA GLN A 239 12.46 -7.51 18.34
C GLN A 239 11.80 -6.76 17.16
N SER A 240 10.93 -5.79 17.45
CA SER A 240 10.18 -5.01 16.45
C SER A 240 10.57 -3.53 16.40
N TYR A 241 11.59 -3.13 17.16
CA TYR A 241 12.22 -1.82 17.12
C TYR A 241 13.57 -1.90 16.37
N PRO A 242 14.07 -0.76 15.87
CA PRO A 242 15.38 -0.71 15.22
C PRO A 242 16.52 -1.06 16.17
N PHE A 243 17.68 -1.41 15.58
CA PHE A 243 18.90 -1.76 16.30
C PHE A 243 19.45 -0.61 17.20
N ALA A 244 19.12 0.64 16.88
CA ALA A 244 19.52 1.84 17.59
C ALA A 244 18.29 2.66 17.98
N LEU A 245 18.31 3.35 19.12
CA LEU A 245 17.15 4.10 19.62
C LEU A 245 17.54 5.50 20.13
N ILE A 246 16.79 6.55 19.76
CA ILE A 246 16.97 7.89 20.35
C ILE A 246 16.20 7.97 21.67
N VAL A 247 16.92 8.17 22.78
CA VAL A 247 16.40 8.24 24.15
C VAL A 247 16.88 9.51 24.86
N PRO A 248 16.24 9.95 25.96
CA PRO A 248 16.71 11.10 26.72
C PRO A 248 18.11 10.84 27.31
N LYS A 249 19.00 11.83 27.22
CA LYS A 249 20.40 11.74 27.67
C LYS A 249 20.54 11.47 29.18
N SER A 250 19.53 11.85 29.97
CA SER A 250 19.43 11.69 31.42
C SER A 250 18.92 10.31 31.88
N ILE A 251 18.67 9.38 30.95
CA ILE A 251 18.16 8.02 31.20
C ILE A 251 19.25 7.01 30.84
N THR A 252 19.54 6.06 31.72
CA THR A 252 20.52 4.98 31.46
C THR A 252 19.93 3.85 30.61
N ASP A 253 20.77 2.96 30.08
CA ASP A 253 20.26 1.81 29.31
C ASP A 253 19.60 0.73 30.20
N ASP A 254 19.96 0.66 31.49
CA ASP A 254 19.23 -0.16 32.47
C ASP A 254 17.80 0.37 32.71
N GLU A 255 17.62 1.69 32.77
CA GLU A 255 16.31 2.31 32.94
C GLU A 255 15.43 2.12 31.69
N VAL A 256 16.04 2.16 30.49
CA VAL A 256 15.39 1.80 29.22
C VAL A 256 14.95 0.33 29.23
N LEU A 257 15.83 -0.59 29.62
CA LEU A 257 15.53 -2.01 29.71
C LEU A 257 14.40 -2.29 30.72
N GLN A 258 14.45 -1.67 31.91
CA GLN A 258 13.40 -1.78 32.91
C GLN A 258 12.04 -1.22 32.43
N ALA A 259 12.03 -0.06 31.77
CA ALA A 259 10.80 0.54 31.24
C ALA A 259 10.19 -0.29 30.10
N SER A 260 11.02 -0.94 29.28
CA SER A 260 10.53 -1.78 28.17
C SER A 260 9.61 -2.91 28.63
N ASN A 261 9.84 -3.49 29.81
CA ASN A 261 8.98 -4.52 30.41
C ASN A 261 7.55 -4.05 30.75
N PHE A 262 7.33 -2.73 30.90
CA PHE A 262 6.01 -2.17 31.17
C PHE A 262 5.23 -1.78 29.90
N ARG A 263 5.82 -1.96 28.71
CA ARG A 263 5.26 -1.55 27.42
C ARG A 263 5.06 -2.77 26.53
N ALA A 264 3.86 -2.90 25.94
CA ALA A 264 3.52 -4.08 25.14
C ALA A 264 4.57 -4.37 24.05
N ARG A 265 5.11 -5.61 24.06
CA ARG A 265 6.18 -6.08 23.16
C ARG A 265 7.53 -5.35 23.30
N GLY A 266 7.81 -4.68 24.43
CA GLY A 266 9.06 -3.95 24.67
C GLY A 266 9.14 -2.58 23.99
N ARG A 267 8.05 -2.10 23.37
CA ARG A 267 8.01 -0.91 22.52
C ARG A 267 7.85 0.38 23.35
N LEU A 268 8.88 0.68 24.15
CA LEU A 268 8.91 1.81 25.08
C LEU A 268 8.89 3.19 24.40
N PRO A 269 8.60 4.29 25.14
CA PRO A 269 8.70 5.65 24.62
C PRO A 269 10.11 6.00 24.11
N VAL A 270 10.22 6.21 22.80
CA VAL A 270 11.47 6.62 22.11
C VAL A 270 11.23 7.76 21.14
N VAL A 271 12.23 8.62 20.94
CA VAL A 271 12.13 9.83 20.10
C VAL A 271 12.26 9.46 18.62
N THR A 272 11.41 10.07 17.79
CA THR A 272 11.36 9.87 16.32
C THR A 272 11.67 11.13 15.53
N TRP A 273 11.53 12.29 16.16
CA TRP A 273 11.88 13.62 15.65
C TRP A 273 12.00 14.62 16.80
N CYS A 274 12.88 15.61 16.64
CA CYS A 274 13.12 16.66 17.62
C CYS A 274 13.20 18.03 16.94
N HIS A 275 12.51 19.02 17.51
CA HIS A 275 12.48 20.39 17.00
C HIS A 275 13.83 21.07 17.28
N PRO A 276 14.58 21.52 16.25
CA PRO A 276 15.97 21.95 16.43
C PRO A 276 16.13 23.18 17.34
N LYS A 277 15.18 24.13 17.29
CA LYS A 277 15.20 25.35 18.14
C LYS A 277 14.63 25.16 19.56
N THR A 278 13.52 24.45 19.73
CA THR A 278 12.76 24.41 21.01
C THR A 278 13.03 23.16 21.85
N GLY A 279 13.66 22.15 21.29
CA GLY A 279 13.89 20.85 21.92
C GLY A 279 12.62 20.02 22.16
N ALA A 280 11.46 20.44 21.64
CA ALA A 280 10.23 19.65 21.66
C ALA A 280 10.40 18.37 20.83
N VAL A 281 9.73 17.27 21.21
CA VAL A 281 9.88 15.97 20.52
C VAL A 281 8.55 15.35 20.12
N LEU A 282 8.60 14.61 19.01
CA LEU A 282 7.69 13.50 18.74
C LEU A 282 8.32 12.21 19.25
N ALA A 283 7.63 11.53 20.15
CA ALA A 283 7.99 10.21 20.65
C ALA A 283 6.90 9.19 20.30
N ARG A 284 7.28 7.92 20.20
CA ARG A 284 6.34 6.81 19.93
C ARG A 284 6.50 5.68 20.94
N SER A 285 5.42 4.96 21.21
CA SER A 285 5.40 3.73 22.01
C SER A 285 4.23 2.81 21.64
N SER A 286 4.18 1.63 22.26
CA SER A 286 2.95 0.87 22.47
C SER A 286 2.17 1.37 23.70
N GLN A 287 0.98 0.81 23.93
CA GLN A 287 0.29 0.98 25.22
C GLN A 287 1.16 0.53 26.41
N PRO A 288 0.97 1.16 27.59
CA PRO A 288 1.46 0.65 28.86
C PRO A 288 0.65 -0.57 29.32
N LEU A 289 1.27 -1.42 30.14
CA LEU A 289 0.68 -2.65 30.70
C LEU A 289 0.08 -2.39 32.08
N VAL A 290 -0.88 -1.45 32.15
CA VAL A 290 -1.52 -1.02 33.41
C VAL A 290 -2.45 -2.12 33.95
N GLY A 291 -3.38 -2.61 33.11
CA GLY A 291 -4.43 -3.55 33.49
C GLY A 291 -5.47 -2.97 34.45
N ILE A 292 -6.77 -3.02 34.11
CA ILE A 292 -7.84 -2.44 34.94
C ILE A 292 -7.90 -3.08 36.34
N MET A 293 -7.66 -4.38 36.44
CA MET A 293 -7.72 -5.11 37.73
C MET A 293 -6.48 -4.92 38.61
N MET A 294 -5.31 -4.68 38.01
CA MET A 294 -4.03 -4.61 38.73
C MET A 294 -3.54 -3.18 38.96
N ASN A 295 -3.95 -2.23 38.12
CA ASN A 295 -3.55 -0.82 38.15
C ASN A 295 -2.02 -0.63 38.26
N MET A 296 -1.28 -1.44 37.49
CA MET A 296 0.18 -1.49 37.50
C MET A 296 0.79 -0.15 37.11
N ARG A 297 1.93 0.17 37.71
CA ARG A 297 2.73 1.37 37.44
C ARG A 297 4.19 0.98 37.23
N SER A 298 4.93 1.85 36.55
CA SER A 298 6.38 1.72 36.40
C SER A 298 7.03 3.08 36.59
N ASN A 299 7.81 3.22 37.67
CA ASN A 299 8.53 4.44 37.97
C ASN A 299 9.56 4.80 36.88
N THR A 300 10.10 3.80 36.16
CA THR A 300 11.03 4.04 35.04
C THR A 300 10.31 4.48 33.77
N ASP A 301 9.13 3.94 33.45
CA ASP A 301 8.33 4.45 32.34
C ASP A 301 7.85 5.89 32.63
N GLU A 302 7.33 6.15 33.83
CA GLU A 302 6.95 7.50 34.28
C GLU A 302 8.16 8.47 34.23
N LYS A 303 9.37 8.04 34.60
CA LYS A 303 10.61 8.83 34.48
C LYS A 303 10.97 9.13 33.03
N ILE A 304 10.92 8.14 32.13
CA ILE A 304 11.23 8.32 30.70
C ILE A 304 10.23 9.26 30.05
N VAL A 305 8.93 9.07 30.30
CA VAL A 305 7.87 9.94 29.76
C VAL A 305 8.04 11.38 30.26
N ALA A 306 8.35 11.59 31.55
CA ALA A 306 8.68 12.91 32.07
C ALA A 306 9.95 13.53 31.45
N ALA A 307 10.96 12.72 31.12
CA ALA A 307 12.19 13.18 30.48
C ALA A 307 12.00 13.67 29.04
N LEU A 308 10.89 13.32 28.36
CA LEU A 308 10.50 13.93 27.06
C LEU A 308 10.24 15.44 27.15
N CYS A 309 10.08 15.99 28.36
CA CYS A 309 9.93 17.43 28.62
C CYS A 309 11.23 18.17 28.94
N ALA A 310 12.40 17.52 28.81
CA ALA A 310 13.70 18.15 29.07
C ALA A 310 13.92 19.41 28.21
N GLN A 311 14.28 20.52 28.86
CA GLN A 311 14.54 21.81 28.24
C GLN A 311 16.05 22.07 28.16
N LEU A 312 16.47 22.87 27.18
CA LEU A 312 17.88 23.24 27.01
C LEU A 312 18.39 24.06 28.21
N THR A 313 19.63 23.83 28.59
CA THR A 313 20.31 24.56 29.66
C THR A 313 20.27 26.07 29.40
N GLY A 314 19.94 26.85 30.43
CA GLY A 314 19.73 28.30 30.33
C GLY A 314 18.30 28.76 29.99
N THR A 315 17.41 27.87 29.53
CA THR A 315 16.03 28.26 29.18
C THR A 315 15.17 28.47 30.43
N ARG A 316 15.20 29.68 31.01
CA ARG A 316 14.35 30.06 32.16
C ARG A 316 12.89 30.27 31.72
N GLY A 317 12.08 29.22 31.76
CA GLY A 317 10.65 29.27 31.42
C GLY A 317 9.80 28.30 32.23
N LYS A 318 8.49 28.26 31.93
CA LYS A 318 7.61 27.17 32.40
C LYS A 318 8.08 25.85 31.78
N ARG A 319 7.94 24.73 32.51
CA ARG A 319 8.20 23.38 31.97
C ARG A 319 7.39 23.16 30.68
N ARG A 320 7.99 22.43 29.73
CA ARG A 320 7.32 22.04 28.48
C ARG A 320 6.09 21.18 28.80
N LYS A 321 4.98 21.43 28.09
CA LYS A 321 3.78 20.60 28.16
C LYS A 321 3.99 19.25 27.47
N LEU A 322 3.42 18.19 28.02
CA LEU A 322 3.36 16.88 27.39
C LEU A 322 1.93 16.52 27.00
N TYR A 323 1.78 16.02 25.78
CA TYR A 323 0.58 15.36 25.32
C TYR A 323 0.83 13.86 25.12
N ILE A 324 -0.07 13.03 25.64
CA ILE A 324 -0.07 11.58 25.41
C ILE A 324 -1.26 11.27 24.51
N ALA A 325 -0.98 10.98 23.24
CA ALA A 325 -1.95 10.79 22.19
C ALA A 325 -2.18 9.28 21.94
N ASP A 326 -3.27 8.77 22.50
CA ASP A 326 -3.76 7.43 22.18
C ASP A 326 -4.57 7.50 20.88
N ALA A 327 -4.08 6.83 19.84
CA ALA A 327 -4.77 6.85 18.54
C ALA A 327 -6.17 6.20 18.56
N ARG A 328 -6.52 5.42 19.60
CA ARG A 328 -7.72 4.57 19.64
C ARG A 328 -8.98 5.35 20.05
N PRO A 329 -10.18 4.83 19.74
CA PRO A 329 -11.39 5.15 20.50
C PRO A 329 -11.23 4.80 21.98
N ARG A 330 -11.70 5.68 22.88
CA ARG A 330 -11.61 5.48 24.33
C ARG A 330 -12.22 4.15 24.81
N LYS A 331 -13.28 3.68 24.14
CA LYS A 331 -13.90 2.35 24.38
C LYS A 331 -12.91 1.20 24.10
N ASN A 332 -12.15 1.30 23.02
CA ASN A 332 -11.19 0.27 22.59
C ASN A 332 -9.95 0.27 23.48
N ALA A 333 -9.52 1.44 23.96
CA ALA A 333 -8.48 1.56 24.98
C ALA A 333 -8.89 0.92 26.32
N LEU A 334 -10.13 1.17 26.78
CA LEU A 334 -10.68 0.52 27.98
C LEU A 334 -10.76 -1.02 27.82
N ALA A 335 -11.20 -1.51 26.66
CA ALA A 335 -11.22 -2.95 26.36
C ALA A 335 -9.81 -3.58 26.38
N ASN A 336 -8.78 -2.87 25.90
CA ASN A 336 -7.39 -3.31 26.04
C ASN A 336 -6.94 -3.30 27.52
N GLY A 337 -7.40 -2.34 28.32
CA GLY A 337 -7.18 -2.30 29.76
C GLY A 337 -7.74 -3.52 30.50
N ALA A 338 -8.90 -4.04 30.08
CA ALA A 338 -9.44 -5.29 30.62
C ALA A 338 -8.58 -6.53 30.26
N MET A 339 -7.76 -6.44 29.21
CA MET A 339 -6.83 -7.47 28.76
C MET A 339 -5.38 -7.23 29.23
N GLY A 340 -5.16 -6.41 30.26
CA GLY A 340 -3.83 -6.14 30.84
C GLY A 340 -3.02 -5.03 30.15
N GLY A 341 -3.51 -4.45 29.05
CA GLY A 341 -2.98 -3.22 28.45
C GLY A 341 -3.55 -1.97 29.12
N GLY A 342 -3.91 -0.97 28.34
CA GLY A 342 -4.62 0.22 28.81
C GLY A 342 -4.10 1.51 28.19
N SER A 343 -4.23 2.60 28.93
CA SER A 343 -3.66 3.90 28.62
C SER A 343 -3.14 4.52 29.92
N GLU A 344 -2.29 5.53 29.79
CA GLU A 344 -1.74 6.33 30.87
C GLU A 344 -2.85 7.04 31.70
N SER A 345 -2.48 7.55 32.88
CA SER A 345 -3.35 8.40 33.73
C SER A 345 -2.60 9.66 34.16
N SER A 346 -3.23 10.83 34.04
CA SER A 346 -2.66 12.12 34.48
C SER A 346 -2.41 12.21 35.99
N SER A 347 -2.91 11.26 36.79
CA SER A 347 -2.53 11.11 38.21
C SER A 347 -1.09 10.61 38.40
N ASN A 348 -0.59 9.82 37.45
CA ASN A 348 0.70 9.13 37.53
C ASN A 348 1.70 9.85 36.60
N TYR A 349 1.28 10.13 35.37
CA TYR A 349 2.04 10.87 34.38
C TYR A 349 1.81 12.37 34.57
N PHE A 350 2.42 12.90 35.63
CA PHE A 350 2.29 14.31 36.03
C PHE A 350 2.63 15.26 34.87
N GLN A 351 1.93 16.40 34.79
CA GLN A 351 2.06 17.40 33.71
C GLN A 351 1.74 16.88 32.29
N SER A 352 1.08 15.72 32.17
CA SER A 352 0.68 15.11 30.88
C SER A 352 -0.83 15.18 30.64
N GLU A 353 -1.23 15.69 29.48
CA GLU A 353 -2.62 15.72 29.00
C GLU A 353 -2.87 14.55 28.04
N ILE A 354 -3.89 13.72 28.32
CA ILE A 354 -4.15 12.48 27.57
C ILE A 354 -5.31 12.72 26.59
N VAL A 355 -5.08 12.42 25.31
CA VAL A 355 -6.01 12.69 24.21
C VAL A 355 -6.27 11.39 23.42
N PHE A 356 -7.53 11.16 23.04
CA PHE A 356 -7.96 10.00 22.25
C PHE A 356 -8.41 10.45 20.86
N PHE A 357 -7.78 9.93 19.79
CA PHE A 357 -8.12 10.35 18.41
C PHE A 357 -9.23 9.54 17.74
N GLY A 358 -9.70 8.43 18.33
CA GLY A 358 -10.84 7.70 17.78
C GLY A 358 -10.58 6.88 16.51
N ILE A 359 -9.33 6.64 16.12
CA ILE A 359 -9.00 5.93 14.88
C ILE A 359 -9.16 4.42 15.08
N ASP A 360 -10.07 3.81 14.30
CA ASP A 360 -10.47 2.41 14.41
C ASP A 360 -9.36 1.39 14.10
N ASN A 361 -9.69 0.11 14.30
CA ASN A 361 -8.74 -0.99 14.13
C ASN A 361 -8.52 -1.40 12.66
N ILE A 362 -7.58 -2.33 12.45
CA ILE A 362 -7.19 -2.81 11.12
C ILE A 362 -8.33 -3.51 10.34
N HIS A 363 -9.37 -4.00 11.01
CA HIS A 363 -10.51 -4.67 10.36
C HIS A 363 -11.46 -3.64 9.74
N ALA A 364 -11.78 -2.56 10.46
CA ALA A 364 -12.57 -1.44 9.93
C ALA A 364 -11.93 -0.84 8.65
N MET A 365 -10.61 -0.63 8.65
CA MET A 365 -9.90 -0.11 7.48
C MET A 365 -9.96 -1.06 6.27
N ARG A 366 -9.89 -2.38 6.51
CA ARG A 366 -10.04 -3.41 5.47
C ARG A 366 -11.45 -3.45 4.89
N GLU A 367 -12.46 -3.45 5.75
CA GLU A 367 -13.88 -3.50 5.36
C GLU A 367 -14.32 -2.21 4.66
N SER A 368 -13.80 -1.07 5.10
CA SER A 368 -13.97 0.21 4.44
C SER A 368 -13.38 0.24 3.02
N PHE A 369 -12.12 -0.20 2.87
CA PHE A 369 -11.43 -0.27 1.58
C PHE A 369 -12.08 -1.26 0.60
N ALA A 370 -12.54 -2.41 1.10
CA ALA A 370 -13.29 -3.37 0.30
C ALA A 370 -14.57 -2.73 -0.25
N ARG A 371 -15.38 -2.08 0.59
CA ARG A 371 -16.59 -1.37 0.15
C ARG A 371 -16.30 -0.24 -0.84
N LEU A 372 -15.19 0.49 -0.70
CA LEU A 372 -14.78 1.51 -1.67
C LEU A 372 -14.45 0.90 -3.04
N ARG A 373 -13.71 -0.21 -3.09
CA ARG A 373 -13.40 -0.91 -4.34
C ARG A 373 -14.66 -1.46 -5.00
N ASP A 374 -15.52 -2.11 -4.22
CA ASP A 374 -16.72 -2.77 -4.74
C ASP A 374 -17.75 -1.71 -5.23
N TYR A 375 -17.80 -0.52 -4.61
CA TYR A 375 -18.49 0.67 -5.13
C TYR A 375 -17.90 1.16 -6.46
N LEU A 376 -16.57 1.32 -6.56
CA LEU A 376 -15.93 1.83 -7.78
C LEU A 376 -15.96 0.84 -8.96
N ASP A 377 -16.02 -0.48 -8.72
CA ASP A 377 -16.31 -1.47 -9.75
C ASP A 377 -17.73 -1.31 -10.29
N THR A 378 -18.71 -1.19 -9.39
CA THR A 378 -20.14 -1.04 -9.73
C THR A 378 -20.44 0.26 -10.51
N HIS A 379 -19.85 1.39 -10.09
CA HIS A 379 -20.17 2.71 -10.64
C HIS A 379 -19.15 3.22 -11.68
N GLY A 380 -18.05 2.49 -11.93
CA GLY A 380 -17.02 2.85 -12.90
C GLY A 380 -17.38 2.57 -14.36
N ALA A 381 -16.46 2.91 -15.28
CA ALA A 381 -16.55 2.61 -16.72
C ALA A 381 -16.16 1.16 -17.07
N ALA A 382 -15.32 0.49 -16.26
CA ALA A 382 -14.74 -0.82 -16.56
C ALA A 382 -15.21 -1.96 -15.62
N SER A 383 -16.49 -1.95 -15.22
CA SER A 383 -17.11 -2.91 -14.28
C SER A 383 -16.81 -4.38 -14.61
N SER A 384 -16.53 -5.16 -13.57
CA SER A 384 -16.13 -6.58 -13.67
C SER A 384 -17.19 -7.55 -14.18
N ASP A 385 -18.48 -7.18 -14.17
CA ASP A 385 -19.54 -7.98 -14.80
C ASP A 385 -19.76 -7.65 -16.30
N GLY A 386 -19.16 -6.57 -16.79
CA GLY A 386 -19.27 -6.07 -18.17
C GLY A 386 -20.58 -5.34 -18.51
N MET A 387 -21.50 -5.17 -17.56
CA MET A 387 -22.88 -4.70 -17.80
C MET A 387 -23.39 -3.62 -16.83
N SER A 388 -22.99 -3.63 -15.55
CA SER A 388 -23.50 -2.67 -14.53
C SER A 388 -22.92 -1.25 -14.66
N SER A 389 -21.87 -1.07 -15.47
CA SER A 389 -21.27 0.23 -15.72
C SER A 389 -22.27 1.23 -16.34
N PHE A 390 -22.60 2.27 -15.59
CA PHE A 390 -23.41 3.41 -16.02
C PHE A 390 -22.80 4.19 -17.20
N LEU A 391 -21.50 3.99 -17.49
CA LEU A 391 -20.73 4.73 -18.49
C LEU A 391 -20.43 3.91 -19.77
N ARG A 392 -20.67 2.59 -19.77
CA ARG A 392 -20.27 1.70 -20.88
C ARG A 392 -20.92 2.00 -22.23
N HIS A 393 -22.14 2.52 -22.25
CA HIS A 393 -22.96 2.64 -23.47
C HIS A 393 -22.80 3.98 -24.22
N GLY A 394 -21.68 4.69 -24.03
CA GLY A 394 -21.44 6.00 -24.65
C GLY A 394 -22.37 7.12 -24.15
N GLY A 395 -23.17 6.86 -23.12
CA GLY A 395 -23.84 7.89 -22.35
C GLY A 395 -22.80 8.85 -21.77
N TRP A 396 -23.13 10.15 -21.75
CA TRP A 396 -22.24 11.17 -21.21
C TRP A 396 -21.79 10.83 -19.78
N THR A 397 -20.67 11.39 -19.33
CA THR A 397 -20.12 11.20 -17.96
C THR A 397 -21.11 11.56 -16.83
N TRP A 398 -22.19 12.26 -17.16
CA TRP A 398 -23.30 12.61 -16.25
C TRP A 398 -24.48 11.62 -16.26
N GLY A 399 -24.36 10.52 -17.00
CA GLY A 399 -25.24 9.36 -16.99
C GLY A 399 -26.47 9.49 -17.90
N GLY A 400 -26.85 8.37 -18.53
CA GLY A 400 -28.17 8.19 -19.16
C GLY A 400 -29.29 7.92 -18.14
N GLY A 401 -29.11 8.32 -16.87
CA GLY A 401 -30.03 8.12 -15.77
C GLY A 401 -30.56 9.46 -15.24
N ASN A 402 -31.64 9.43 -14.46
CA ASN A 402 -32.16 10.65 -13.86
C ASN A 402 -31.29 11.14 -12.68
N LEU A 403 -31.47 12.41 -12.30
CA LEU A 403 -30.72 13.06 -11.21
C LEU A 403 -30.79 12.27 -9.89
N SER A 404 -31.92 11.60 -9.61
CA SER A 404 -32.10 10.79 -8.40
C SER A 404 -31.17 9.58 -8.36
N SER A 405 -30.94 8.91 -9.51
CA SER A 405 -29.98 7.81 -9.63
C SER A 405 -28.53 8.27 -9.41
N MET A 406 -28.16 9.45 -9.92
CA MET A 406 -26.84 10.03 -9.69
C MET A 406 -26.65 10.44 -8.22
N SER A 407 -27.63 11.13 -7.63
CA SER A 407 -27.63 11.54 -6.22
C SER A 407 -27.52 10.35 -5.27
N ALA A 408 -28.29 9.28 -5.53
CA ALA A 408 -28.20 8.03 -4.77
C ALA A 408 -26.79 7.41 -4.88
N SER A 409 -26.22 7.35 -6.10
CA SER A 409 -24.87 6.81 -6.33
C SER A 409 -23.78 7.63 -5.61
N VAL A 410 -23.89 8.96 -5.61
CA VAL A 410 -22.94 9.82 -4.87
C VAL A 410 -23.08 9.61 -3.35
N SER A 411 -24.29 9.35 -2.83
CA SER A 411 -24.51 9.11 -1.40
C SER A 411 -23.88 7.79 -0.92
N THR A 412 -23.91 6.71 -1.71
CA THR A 412 -23.38 5.39 -1.32
C THR A 412 -21.85 5.34 -1.27
N LEU A 413 -21.14 6.32 -1.85
CA LEU A 413 -19.71 6.51 -1.58
C LEU A 413 -19.45 6.77 -0.08
N GLY A 414 -20.35 7.48 0.60
CA GLY A 414 -20.28 7.74 2.03
C GLY A 414 -20.32 6.46 2.87
N ASP A 415 -21.11 5.47 2.46
CA ASP A 415 -21.25 4.19 3.16
C ASP A 415 -19.93 3.41 3.22
N SER A 416 -18.99 3.64 2.30
CA SER A 416 -17.65 3.04 2.37
C SER A 416 -16.88 3.43 3.63
N GLY A 417 -17.11 4.63 4.18
CA GLY A 417 -16.40 5.20 5.34
C GLY A 417 -14.94 5.59 5.08
N TRP A 418 -14.37 5.36 3.89
CA TRP A 418 -12.93 5.48 3.66
C TRP A 418 -12.42 6.91 3.88
N LEU A 419 -13.14 7.89 3.33
CA LEU A 419 -12.83 9.31 3.48
C LEU A 419 -12.93 9.78 4.94
N ILE A 420 -13.83 9.20 5.74
CA ILE A 420 -13.94 9.51 7.19
C ILE A 420 -12.70 8.98 7.93
N HIS A 421 -12.22 7.79 7.59
CA HIS A 421 -11.01 7.24 8.19
C HIS A 421 -9.74 7.99 7.77
N VAL A 422 -9.62 8.41 6.50
CA VAL A 422 -8.54 9.29 6.00
C VAL A 422 -8.58 10.64 6.72
N GLN A 423 -9.74 11.27 6.84
CA GLN A 423 -9.94 12.51 7.61
C GLN A 423 -9.50 12.34 9.07
N SER A 424 -9.85 11.23 9.71
CA SER A 424 -9.51 10.98 11.12
C SER A 424 -7.99 10.91 11.34
N VAL A 425 -7.26 10.24 10.43
CA VAL A 425 -5.80 10.14 10.48
C VAL A 425 -5.14 11.51 10.21
N LEU A 426 -5.65 12.26 9.22
CA LEU A 426 -5.18 13.62 8.92
C LEU A 426 -5.40 14.59 10.08
N ALA A 427 -6.58 14.59 10.70
CA ALA A 427 -6.94 15.47 11.81
C ALA A 427 -6.08 15.22 13.05
N GLY A 428 -5.85 13.96 13.43
CA GLY A 428 -4.91 13.62 14.51
C GLY A 428 -3.48 14.10 14.22
N SER A 429 -3.02 13.92 12.97
CA SER A 429 -1.66 14.31 12.55
C SER A 429 -1.46 15.83 12.53
N ALA A 430 -2.43 16.58 11.99
CA ALA A 430 -2.43 18.03 11.98
C ALA A 430 -2.51 18.62 13.40
N TRP A 431 -3.30 17.99 14.29
CA TRP A 431 -3.37 18.37 15.69
C TRP A 431 -2.04 18.15 16.42
N ILE A 432 -1.35 17.02 16.18
CA ILE A 432 0.00 16.75 16.73
C ILE A 432 0.97 17.84 16.27
N ALA A 433 1.05 18.10 14.96
CA ALA A 433 1.93 19.11 14.39
C ALA A 433 1.65 20.50 14.98
N ALA A 434 0.38 20.87 15.18
CA ALA A 434 0.00 22.13 15.79
C ALA A 434 0.44 22.25 17.25
N ARG A 435 0.36 21.19 18.08
CA ARG A 435 0.86 21.24 19.47
C ARG A 435 2.38 21.46 19.51
N VAL A 436 3.12 20.77 18.64
CA VAL A 436 4.59 20.88 18.58
C VAL A 436 5.02 22.25 18.05
N ALA A 437 4.42 22.75 16.98
CA ALA A 437 4.82 24.00 16.33
C ALA A 437 4.35 25.26 17.08
N LEU A 438 3.15 25.26 17.65
CA LEU A 438 2.56 26.46 18.26
C LEU A 438 2.77 26.55 19.78
N GLU A 439 2.72 25.43 20.50
CA GLU A 439 2.92 25.41 21.96
C GLU A 439 4.36 25.04 22.37
N SER A 440 5.22 24.66 21.41
CA SER A 440 6.50 24.00 21.68
C SER A 440 6.37 22.75 22.56
N ALA A 441 5.21 22.08 22.54
CA ALA A 441 4.90 20.93 23.39
C ALA A 441 5.57 19.65 22.86
N SER A 442 5.91 18.72 23.76
CA SER A 442 6.29 17.36 23.37
C SER A 442 5.03 16.50 23.22
N VAL A 443 5.05 15.52 22.32
CA VAL A 443 3.93 14.59 22.11
C VAL A 443 4.43 13.15 22.06
N LEU A 444 3.89 12.30 22.93
CA LEU A 444 4.05 10.85 22.90
C LEU A 444 2.81 10.24 22.20
N VAL A 445 3.01 9.57 21.06
CA VAL A 445 1.92 8.92 20.31
C VAL A 445 1.99 7.41 20.49
N HIS A 446 0.85 6.77 20.80
CA HIS A 446 0.75 5.32 20.89
C HIS A 446 -0.59 4.80 20.36
N CYS A 447 -0.76 3.48 20.36
CA CYS A 447 -2.06 2.83 20.24
C CYS A 447 -2.00 1.54 21.07
N SER A 448 -2.49 0.39 20.58
CA SER A 448 -2.20 -0.91 21.21
C SER A 448 -0.73 -1.28 20.99
N ASP A 449 -0.36 -1.78 19.80
CA ASP A 449 1.00 -2.27 19.52
C ASP A 449 1.99 -1.19 19.08
N GLY A 450 1.55 0.03 18.75
CA GLY A 450 2.45 1.12 18.39
C GLY A 450 3.11 1.02 16.99
N TRP A 451 2.57 0.20 16.08
CA TRP A 451 3.09 0.00 14.71
C TRP A 451 2.12 0.31 13.56
N ASP A 452 0.82 0.48 13.83
CA ASP A 452 -0.20 0.82 12.82
C ASP A 452 -0.47 2.33 12.85
N ARG A 453 -1.58 2.76 13.47
CA ARG A 453 -2.02 4.15 13.63
C ARG A 453 -0.94 5.09 14.15
N THR A 454 -0.13 4.61 15.09
CA THR A 454 1.02 5.36 15.64
C THR A 454 2.02 5.73 14.56
N THR A 455 2.28 4.83 13.62
CA THR A 455 3.16 5.08 12.48
C THR A 455 2.54 6.11 11.53
N GLN A 456 1.25 5.96 11.20
CA GLN A 456 0.52 6.90 10.34
C GLN A 456 0.60 8.33 10.90
N LEU A 457 0.25 8.49 12.18
CA LEU A 457 0.24 9.77 12.90
C LEU A 457 1.64 10.40 13.02
N ILE A 458 2.64 9.64 13.45
CA ILE A 458 4.02 10.13 13.61
C ILE A 458 4.60 10.56 12.26
N SER A 459 4.43 9.75 11.21
CA SER A 459 5.04 10.05 9.91
C SER A 459 4.32 11.19 9.16
N LEU A 460 3.00 11.36 9.30
CA LEU A 460 2.31 12.57 8.82
C LEU A 460 2.67 13.81 9.63
N ALA A 461 2.72 13.73 10.96
CA ALA A 461 3.16 14.86 11.79
C ALA A 461 4.59 15.29 11.45
N ASN A 462 5.48 14.32 11.15
CA ASN A 462 6.82 14.56 10.63
C ASN A 462 6.79 15.35 9.29
N LEU A 463 5.98 14.93 8.30
CA LEU A 463 5.83 15.66 7.03
C LEU A 463 5.30 17.09 7.21
N LEU A 464 4.42 17.29 8.19
CA LEU A 464 3.87 18.60 8.53
C LEU A 464 4.89 19.48 9.28
N LEU A 465 5.84 18.91 10.03
CA LEU A 465 6.79 19.66 10.86
C LEU A 465 8.13 19.97 10.18
N ASP A 466 8.63 19.10 9.31
CA ASP A 466 10.01 19.14 8.81
C ASP A 466 10.05 19.16 7.27
N PRO A 467 10.56 20.24 6.63
CA PRO A 467 10.64 20.34 5.18
C PRO A 467 11.52 19.26 4.55
N TYR A 468 12.48 18.69 5.30
CA TYR A 468 13.35 17.62 4.78
C TYR A 468 12.52 16.42 4.31
N TYR A 469 11.54 15.97 5.10
CA TYR A 469 10.72 14.80 4.74
C TYR A 469 9.81 15.05 3.54
N ARG A 470 9.63 16.31 3.12
CA ARG A 470 8.88 16.69 1.91
C ARG A 470 9.74 16.67 0.64
N THR A 471 11.06 16.48 0.76
CA THR A 471 11.95 16.08 -0.35
C THR A 471 11.80 14.60 -0.66
N VAL A 472 12.14 14.17 -1.88
CA VAL A 472 12.19 12.74 -2.27
C VAL A 472 13.10 11.97 -1.32
N THR A 473 14.30 12.49 -1.06
CA THR A 473 15.30 11.85 -0.18
C THR A 473 14.81 11.72 1.25
N GLY A 474 14.20 12.77 1.80
CA GLY A 474 13.64 12.72 3.16
C GLY A 474 12.39 11.86 3.26
N PHE A 475 11.54 11.80 2.23
CA PHE A 475 10.40 10.90 2.19
C PHE A 475 10.83 9.42 2.23
N GLN A 476 11.93 9.08 1.55
CA GLN A 476 12.57 7.77 1.67
C GLN A 476 13.08 7.51 3.10
N ALA A 477 13.80 8.47 3.68
CA ALA A 477 14.31 8.37 5.06
C ALA A 477 13.17 8.24 6.10
N LEU A 478 12.04 8.92 5.89
CA LEU A 478 10.85 8.84 6.72
C LEU A 478 10.22 7.45 6.70
N ILE A 479 10.09 6.84 5.52
CA ILE A 479 9.53 5.49 5.36
C ILE A 479 10.50 4.44 5.93
N GLU A 480 11.79 4.54 5.61
CA GLU A 480 12.83 3.66 6.19
C GLU A 480 12.83 3.72 7.73
N LYS A 481 12.73 4.93 8.32
CA LYS A 481 12.67 5.12 9.78
C LYS A 481 11.34 4.66 10.38
N ASP A 482 10.24 5.37 10.10
CA ASP A 482 9.01 5.25 10.89
C ASP A 482 8.18 4.02 10.51
N TRP A 483 8.27 3.55 9.26
CA TRP A 483 7.53 2.38 8.78
C TRP A 483 8.37 1.10 8.82
N LEU A 484 9.55 1.09 8.19
CA LEU A 484 10.34 -0.13 8.05
C LEU A 484 11.12 -0.48 9.32
N ALA A 485 11.98 0.42 9.80
CA ALA A 485 12.86 0.16 10.93
C ALA A 485 12.09 0.05 12.26
N PHE A 486 11.08 0.90 12.46
CA PHE A 486 10.14 0.81 13.61
C PHE A 486 9.10 -0.32 13.52
N GLY A 487 9.20 -1.21 12.53
CA GLY A 487 8.47 -2.49 12.49
C GLY A 487 6.97 -2.34 12.30
N HIS A 488 6.54 -1.62 11.26
CA HIS A 488 5.21 -1.85 10.69
C HIS A 488 5.18 -3.27 10.08
N PRO A 489 4.20 -4.13 10.45
CA PRO A 489 4.21 -5.52 10.04
C PRO A 489 3.71 -5.69 8.59
N PHE A 490 4.56 -5.34 7.62
CA PHE A 490 4.20 -5.31 6.20
C PHE A 490 3.82 -6.68 5.64
N ALA A 491 4.50 -7.76 6.02
CA ALA A 491 4.11 -9.10 5.56
C ALA A 491 2.69 -9.48 6.03
N ASP A 492 2.35 -9.23 7.30
CA ASP A 492 0.99 -9.40 7.81
C ASP A 492 -0.03 -8.49 7.10
N ARG A 493 0.31 -7.21 6.91
CA ARG A 493 -0.63 -6.16 6.45
C ARG A 493 -0.88 -6.21 4.94
N VAL A 494 0.12 -6.59 4.15
CA VAL A 494 0.01 -6.86 2.71
C VAL A 494 -0.50 -8.29 2.45
N GLY A 495 -0.38 -9.20 3.43
CA GLY A 495 -0.81 -10.60 3.29
C GLY A 495 0.17 -11.42 2.44
N MET A 496 1.46 -11.33 2.76
CA MET A 496 2.52 -12.20 2.24
C MET A 496 2.63 -13.46 3.11
N SER A 497 3.15 -14.56 2.55
CA SER A 497 3.58 -15.72 3.35
C SER A 497 4.71 -15.31 4.29
N THR A 498 4.46 -15.30 5.61
CA THR A 498 5.49 -15.07 6.62
C THR A 498 6.30 -16.34 6.90
N VAL A 499 7.55 -16.19 7.37
CA VAL A 499 8.43 -17.31 7.72
C VAL A 499 8.05 -17.88 9.09
N THR A 500 6.83 -18.40 9.21
CA THR A 500 6.37 -19.18 10.38
C THR A 500 6.71 -20.66 10.20
N GLY A 501 7.99 -20.92 9.96
CA GLY A 501 8.59 -22.24 9.80
C GLY A 501 10.10 -22.11 10.02
N SER A 502 10.66 -22.97 10.88
CA SER A 502 12.05 -22.92 11.37
C SER A 502 13.08 -22.44 10.35
N CYS A 503 13.85 -21.39 10.69
CA CYS A 503 15.10 -21.03 10.00
C CYS A 503 16.23 -22.02 10.30
N SER A 504 16.01 -23.29 9.97
CA SER A 504 17.04 -24.32 9.90
C SER A 504 17.64 -24.30 8.50
N ILE A 505 18.82 -23.68 8.36
CA ILE A 505 19.67 -23.81 7.17
C ILE A 505 19.91 -25.30 6.91
N PRO A 506 19.84 -25.79 5.65
CA PRO A 506 20.11 -27.18 5.32
C PRO A 506 21.61 -27.51 5.41
N SER A 507 22.13 -27.54 6.63
CA SER A 507 23.52 -27.92 6.94
C SER A 507 23.66 -29.44 6.99
N GLU A 508 24.30 -29.98 5.96
CA GLU A 508 25.10 -31.22 5.89
C GLU A 508 24.65 -32.49 6.66
N LEU A 509 24.35 -33.54 5.87
CA LEU A 509 24.56 -34.98 6.11
C LEU A 509 24.71 -35.47 7.58
N PRO A 510 23.69 -36.15 8.17
CA PRO A 510 23.79 -36.69 9.52
C PRO A 510 24.75 -37.89 9.60
N ARG A 511 25.91 -37.71 10.23
CA ARG A 511 26.71 -38.83 10.77
C ARG A 511 26.22 -39.19 12.17
N GLN A 512 26.13 -40.50 12.42
CA GLN A 512 25.62 -41.07 13.67
C GLN A 512 26.70 -41.07 14.78
N SER A 513 26.31 -40.72 16.00
CA SER A 513 27.00 -41.17 17.22
C SER A 513 26.04 -41.12 18.42
N SER A 514 25.97 -42.18 19.21
CA SER A 514 24.87 -42.43 20.16
C SER A 514 25.32 -42.56 21.62
N THR A 515 24.84 -41.67 22.49
CA THR A 515 24.74 -41.80 23.98
C THR A 515 23.84 -40.65 24.48
N GLY A 516 23.00 -40.76 25.52
CA GLY A 516 22.59 -41.90 26.34
C GLY A 516 22.03 -41.45 27.70
N SER A 517 20.98 -42.10 28.23
CA SER A 517 20.35 -41.91 29.57
C SER A 517 19.57 -40.58 29.80
N ILE A 518 18.54 -40.47 30.66
CA ILE A 518 17.68 -41.45 31.38
C ILE A 518 16.28 -40.82 31.65
N GLN A 519 15.25 -41.63 31.93
CA GLN A 519 13.87 -41.18 32.22
C GLN A 519 13.56 -40.99 33.71
N SER A 520 12.59 -40.12 34.05
CA SER A 520 11.70 -40.33 35.21
C SER A 520 10.34 -39.60 35.08
N SER A 521 9.28 -40.32 35.46
CA SER A 521 7.85 -39.92 35.54
C SER A 521 7.17 -40.87 36.56
N PRO A 522 5.83 -40.93 36.78
CA PRO A 522 4.73 -39.98 36.53
C PRO A 522 3.82 -39.78 37.79
N MET A 523 2.64 -39.13 37.67
CA MET A 523 1.44 -39.48 38.47
C MET A 523 0.12 -39.18 37.72
N ARG A 524 -0.99 -39.80 38.15
CA ARG A 524 -2.35 -39.78 37.53
C ARG A 524 -3.15 -38.51 37.89
N GLN A 525 -3.93 -37.89 36.99
CA GLN A 525 -5.29 -38.26 36.47
C GLN A 525 -6.41 -38.20 37.55
N PRO A 526 -7.66 -37.79 37.22
CA PRO A 526 -8.49 -38.38 36.15
C PRO A 526 -9.07 -37.40 35.12
N SER A 527 -9.77 -37.96 34.13
CA SER A 527 -10.38 -37.28 32.96
C SER A 527 -11.85 -36.88 33.17
N ALA A 528 -12.23 -35.70 32.68
CA ALA A 528 -13.62 -35.32 32.41
C ALA A 528 -13.85 -35.19 30.90
N SER A 529 -14.93 -35.77 30.38
CA SER A 529 -15.23 -35.81 28.94
C SER A 529 -15.97 -34.55 28.48
N PHE A 530 -15.33 -33.75 27.62
CA PHE A 530 -16.00 -32.68 26.87
C PHE A 530 -16.03 -33.01 25.38
N THR A 531 -17.16 -32.70 24.75
CA THR A 531 -17.44 -33.03 23.35
C THR A 531 -16.60 -32.18 22.39
N SER A 532 -16.12 -32.82 21.32
CA SER A 532 -15.27 -32.18 20.31
C SER A 532 -16.08 -31.16 19.48
N GLN A 533 -15.97 -29.88 19.81
CA GLN A 533 -16.29 -28.82 18.85
C GLN A 533 -15.27 -28.86 17.69
N PRO A 534 -15.69 -28.52 16.46
CA PRO A 534 -14.78 -28.51 15.31
C PRO A 534 -13.70 -27.43 15.49
N PRO A 535 -12.46 -27.65 15.01
CA PRO A 535 -11.40 -26.64 15.10
C PRO A 535 -11.79 -25.42 14.28
N THR A 536 -11.99 -24.29 14.96
CA THR A 536 -12.26 -22.98 14.35
C THR A 536 -11.00 -22.44 13.67
N SER A 537 -10.77 -22.89 12.43
CA SER A 537 -9.63 -22.52 11.58
C SER A 537 -9.70 -21.08 11.04
N HIS A 538 -10.08 -20.14 11.90
CA HIS A 538 -9.85 -18.71 11.71
C HIS A 538 -8.35 -18.41 11.89
N ALA A 539 -7.55 -18.76 10.88
CA ALA A 539 -6.29 -18.07 10.63
C ALA A 539 -6.62 -16.58 10.52
N GLN A 540 -6.25 -15.80 11.53
CA GLN A 540 -6.67 -14.40 11.64
C GLN A 540 -6.07 -13.62 10.47
N ASN A 541 -6.94 -13.16 9.56
CA ASN A 541 -6.50 -12.40 8.41
C ASN A 541 -6.04 -11.01 8.87
N ASN A 542 -4.72 -10.84 8.97
CA ASN A 542 -4.07 -9.60 9.41
C ASN A 542 -3.90 -8.55 8.30
N TYR A 543 -4.34 -8.87 7.07
CA TYR A 543 -4.39 -7.93 5.94
C TYR A 543 -5.19 -6.68 6.29
N SER A 544 -4.61 -5.51 6.00
CA SER A 544 -5.25 -4.21 6.15
C SER A 544 -4.44 -3.11 5.43
N PRO A 545 -5.08 -2.19 4.70
CA PRO A 545 -4.41 -1.19 3.85
C PRO A 545 -3.83 0.00 4.63
N ILE A 546 -3.20 -0.23 5.78
CA ILE A 546 -2.72 0.81 6.72
C ILE A 546 -1.66 1.73 6.08
N PHE A 547 -0.74 1.19 5.29
CA PHE A 547 0.23 1.99 4.53
C PHE A 547 -0.42 2.76 3.38
N LEU A 548 -1.35 2.14 2.63
CA LEU A 548 -2.08 2.81 1.55
C LEU A 548 -2.94 3.97 2.06
N GLN A 549 -3.63 3.79 3.20
CA GLN A 549 -4.37 4.86 3.87
C GLN A 549 -3.46 6.05 4.23
N TRP A 550 -2.21 5.79 4.61
CA TRP A 550 -1.22 6.84 4.85
C TRP A 550 -0.78 7.53 3.56
N VAL A 551 -0.53 6.79 2.48
CA VAL A 551 -0.19 7.39 1.17
C VAL A 551 -1.35 8.23 0.64
N ASP A 552 -2.61 7.82 0.83
CA ASP A 552 -3.79 8.65 0.55
C ASP A 552 -3.73 9.96 1.36
N CYS A 553 -3.48 9.90 2.67
CA CYS A 553 -3.29 11.11 3.49
C CYS A 553 -2.18 12.04 2.94
N VAL A 554 -1.06 11.50 2.46
CA VAL A 554 0.00 12.30 1.79
C VAL A 554 -0.51 12.89 0.46
N SER A 555 -1.33 12.16 -0.31
CA SER A 555 -1.96 12.68 -1.53
C SER A 555 -2.93 13.85 -1.25
N GLN A 556 -3.64 13.83 -0.12
CA GLN A 556 -4.46 14.97 0.32
C GLN A 556 -3.58 16.18 0.65
N LEU A 557 -2.45 15.97 1.35
CA LEU A 557 -1.51 17.06 1.65
C LEU A 557 -0.86 17.64 0.38
N LEU A 558 -0.53 16.81 -0.61
CA LEU A 558 -0.09 17.27 -1.94
C LEU A 558 -1.15 18.15 -2.61
N ARG A 559 -2.42 17.72 -2.63
CA ARG A 559 -3.55 18.48 -3.17
C ARG A 559 -3.77 19.81 -2.44
N MET A 560 -3.57 19.84 -1.13
CA MET A 560 -3.76 21.03 -0.29
C MET A 560 -2.57 22.02 -0.37
N TYR A 561 -1.35 21.51 -0.56
CA TYR A 561 -0.11 22.28 -0.58
C TYR A 561 0.73 21.95 -1.82
N PRO A 562 0.27 22.31 -3.04
CA PRO A 562 0.90 21.89 -4.30
C PRO A 562 2.32 22.42 -4.50
N PHE A 563 2.79 23.35 -3.65
CA PHE A 563 4.16 23.87 -3.69
C PHE A 563 5.10 23.22 -2.66
N ALA A 564 4.58 22.43 -1.71
CA ALA A 564 5.30 22.06 -0.48
C ALA A 564 6.17 20.79 -0.56
N PHE A 565 5.99 19.98 -1.60
CA PHE A 565 6.61 18.65 -1.73
C PHE A 565 7.37 18.53 -3.05
N GLU A 566 8.56 17.93 -3.02
CA GLU A 566 9.41 17.69 -4.20
C GLU A 566 8.87 16.57 -5.09
N PHE A 567 8.11 15.64 -4.51
CA PHE A 567 7.52 14.50 -5.21
C PHE A 567 6.06 14.76 -5.63
N SER A 568 5.62 14.12 -6.70
CA SER A 568 4.27 14.24 -7.27
C SER A 568 3.32 13.11 -6.83
N SER A 569 2.04 13.23 -7.20
CA SER A 569 1.05 12.15 -7.06
C SER A 569 1.48 10.87 -7.82
N ALA A 570 2.14 10.99 -8.98
CA ALA A 570 2.62 9.85 -9.76
C ALA A 570 3.74 9.07 -9.04
N PHE A 571 4.62 9.74 -8.30
CA PHE A 571 5.61 9.07 -7.46
C PHE A 571 4.95 8.23 -6.36
N LEU A 572 3.84 8.70 -5.77
CA LEU A 572 3.10 7.96 -4.76
C LEU A 572 2.39 6.71 -5.34
N VAL A 573 1.88 6.79 -6.57
CA VAL A 573 1.29 5.62 -7.25
C VAL A 573 2.36 4.56 -7.54
N ASP A 574 3.47 4.95 -8.17
CA ASP A 574 4.57 4.02 -8.49
C ASP A 574 5.20 3.41 -7.23
N LEU A 575 5.29 4.17 -6.15
CA LEU A 575 5.70 3.68 -4.82
C LEU A 575 4.75 2.57 -4.33
N VAL A 576 3.43 2.82 -4.32
CA VAL A 576 2.46 1.82 -3.84
C VAL A 576 2.48 0.56 -4.72
N ASP A 577 2.59 0.70 -6.03
CA ASP A 577 2.69 -0.47 -6.92
C ASP A 577 3.99 -1.24 -6.73
N CYS A 578 5.12 -0.58 -6.44
CA CYS A 578 6.36 -1.26 -6.06
C CYS A 578 6.22 -2.03 -4.73
N VAL A 579 5.50 -1.48 -3.75
CA VAL A 579 5.21 -2.17 -2.47
C VAL A 579 4.27 -3.37 -2.68
N LEU A 580 3.14 -3.18 -3.37
CA LEU A 580 2.14 -4.23 -3.58
C LEU A 580 2.66 -5.36 -4.49
N SER A 581 3.46 -5.03 -5.51
CA SER A 581 4.01 -6.03 -6.44
C SER A 581 5.01 -6.98 -5.79
N CYS A 582 5.60 -6.61 -4.65
CA CYS A 582 6.67 -7.37 -3.98
C CYS A 582 7.87 -7.65 -4.91
N ARG A 583 8.15 -6.74 -5.86
CA ARG A 583 9.29 -6.81 -6.78
C ARG A 583 10.64 -6.55 -6.10
N PHE A 584 10.63 -5.88 -4.94
CA PHE A 584 11.82 -5.42 -4.23
C PHE A 584 11.74 -5.75 -2.74
N GLY A 585 12.89 -6.06 -2.13
CA GLY A 585 12.93 -6.60 -0.76
C GLY A 585 12.61 -5.59 0.35
N ASN A 586 12.61 -4.28 0.08
CA ASN A 586 12.50 -3.23 1.09
C ASN A 586 11.34 -3.42 2.09
N PHE A 587 10.19 -3.90 1.61
CA PHE A 587 8.94 -4.01 2.40
C PHE A 587 8.64 -5.44 2.87
N PHE A 588 9.61 -6.36 2.79
CA PHE A 588 9.42 -7.73 3.28
C PHE A 588 9.48 -7.83 4.81
N CYS A 589 8.98 -8.97 5.31
CA CYS A 589 8.90 -9.31 6.73
C CYS A 589 8.08 -8.31 7.56
N ASN A 590 8.13 -8.43 8.89
CA ASN A 590 7.42 -7.55 9.82
C ASN A 590 8.34 -6.64 10.66
N SER A 591 9.66 -6.81 10.61
CA SER A 591 10.64 -6.02 11.38
C SER A 591 12.00 -5.86 10.68
N GLU A 592 12.81 -4.91 11.15
CA GLU A 592 14.22 -4.76 10.75
C GLU A 592 15.03 -6.04 11.03
N LYS A 593 14.81 -6.63 12.22
CA LYS A 593 15.40 -7.90 12.64
C LYS A 593 15.15 -9.01 11.62
N GLU A 594 13.88 -9.25 11.26
CA GLU A 594 13.53 -10.32 10.33
C GLU A 594 14.16 -10.11 8.94
N ARG A 595 14.14 -8.87 8.41
CA ARG A 595 14.80 -8.58 7.11
C ARG A 595 16.30 -8.84 7.14
N GLN A 596 16.97 -8.57 8.26
CA GLN A 596 18.39 -8.91 8.45
C GLN A 596 18.59 -10.43 8.56
N GLN A 597 17.74 -11.14 9.33
CA GLN A 597 17.82 -12.60 9.47
C GLN A 597 17.51 -13.35 8.17
N CYS A 598 16.71 -12.75 7.28
CA CYS A 598 16.41 -13.27 5.95
C CYS A 598 17.29 -12.66 4.84
N GLY A 599 18.43 -12.03 5.16
CA GLY A 599 19.42 -11.53 4.19
C GLY A 599 18.85 -10.61 3.10
N VAL A 600 17.75 -9.91 3.40
CA VAL A 600 16.95 -9.22 2.38
C VAL A 600 17.68 -8.02 1.74
N PRO A 601 18.46 -7.20 2.49
CA PRO A 601 19.27 -6.14 1.88
C PRO A 601 20.38 -6.63 0.96
N GLU A 602 20.83 -7.88 1.13
CA GLU A 602 21.94 -8.48 0.38
C GLU A 602 21.46 -9.34 -0.81
N ALA A 603 20.27 -9.94 -0.71
CA ALA A 603 19.73 -10.88 -1.71
C ALA A 603 18.71 -10.29 -2.69
N CYS A 604 18.11 -9.13 -2.39
CA CYS A 604 17.05 -8.52 -3.19
C CYS A 604 17.42 -7.12 -3.70
N GLY A 605 16.96 -6.77 -4.91
CA GLY A 605 17.05 -5.42 -5.44
C GLY A 605 16.38 -4.35 -4.57
N CYS A 606 16.96 -3.15 -4.53
CA CYS A 606 16.47 -2.02 -3.74
C CYS A 606 15.53 -1.11 -4.55
N MET A 607 14.28 -0.99 -4.09
CA MET A 607 13.23 -0.17 -4.69
C MET A 607 13.63 1.31 -4.83
N TRP A 608 14.38 1.86 -3.86
CA TRP A 608 14.80 3.26 -3.91
C TRP A 608 15.83 3.53 -5.02
N ALA A 609 16.70 2.56 -5.32
CA ALA A 609 17.63 2.64 -6.43
C ALA A 609 16.90 2.48 -7.78
N TYR A 610 15.90 1.58 -7.86
CA TYR A 610 15.01 1.48 -9.03
C TYR A 610 14.27 2.79 -9.33
N LEU A 611 13.60 3.37 -8.33
CA LEU A 611 12.89 4.64 -8.49
C LEU A 611 13.85 5.79 -8.84
N ALA A 612 15.12 5.73 -8.40
CA ALA A 612 16.14 6.72 -8.78
C ALA A 612 16.62 6.54 -10.23
N ASP A 613 16.86 5.30 -10.70
CA ASP A 613 17.23 4.97 -12.09
C ASP A 613 16.15 5.42 -13.08
N LEU A 614 14.86 5.22 -12.75
CA LEU A 614 13.74 5.77 -13.52
C LEU A 614 13.84 7.29 -13.68
N ARG A 615 14.03 8.02 -12.57
CA ARG A 615 14.15 9.49 -12.59
C ARG A 615 15.40 9.97 -13.33
N ALA A 616 16.53 9.27 -13.20
CA ALA A 616 17.79 9.64 -13.85
C ALA A 616 17.65 9.78 -15.38
N SER A 617 16.76 8.99 -16.01
CA SER A 617 16.50 9.06 -17.45
C SER A 617 15.93 10.40 -17.97
N LYS A 618 15.30 11.21 -17.09
CA LYS A 618 14.65 12.49 -17.47
C LYS A 618 14.96 13.65 -16.51
N GLY A 619 15.78 13.46 -15.49
CA GLY A 619 16.13 14.48 -14.51
C GLY A 619 14.90 15.09 -13.82
N SER A 620 14.96 16.40 -13.57
CA SER A 620 13.88 17.20 -12.97
C SER A 620 12.56 17.14 -13.75
N SER A 621 12.60 16.97 -15.08
CA SER A 621 11.39 16.86 -15.90
C SER A 621 10.66 15.50 -15.74
N HIS A 622 11.24 14.51 -15.02
CA HIS A 622 10.57 13.23 -14.76
C HIS A 622 9.28 13.41 -13.95
N VAL A 623 8.23 12.65 -14.32
CA VAL A 623 6.87 12.78 -13.75
C VAL A 623 6.78 12.59 -12.23
N HIS A 624 7.80 11.99 -11.60
CA HIS A 624 7.91 11.85 -10.14
C HIS A 624 8.22 13.15 -9.41
N TYR A 625 8.89 14.11 -10.04
CA TYR A 625 9.18 15.40 -9.43
C TYR A 625 7.97 16.31 -9.61
N ASN A 626 7.50 16.96 -8.55
CA ASN A 626 6.48 17.99 -8.62
C ASN A 626 7.05 19.24 -9.30
N TYR A 627 6.46 19.66 -10.42
CA TYR A 627 6.92 20.82 -11.18
C TYR A 627 6.70 22.15 -10.43
N PHE A 628 5.77 22.19 -9.47
CA PHE A 628 5.47 23.38 -8.67
C PHE A 628 6.19 23.44 -7.33
N TYR A 629 7.14 22.53 -7.06
CA TYR A 629 7.86 22.51 -5.79
C TYR A 629 8.65 23.82 -5.55
N ASP A 630 8.36 24.49 -4.44
CA ASP A 630 9.05 25.69 -3.99
C ASP A 630 9.54 25.46 -2.55
N PRO A 631 10.85 25.20 -2.34
CA PRO A 631 11.40 24.95 -1.01
C PRO A 631 11.43 26.19 -0.10
N LEU A 632 11.29 27.40 -0.65
CA LEU A 632 11.31 28.65 0.11
C LEU A 632 9.90 29.04 0.61
N LYS A 633 8.88 28.77 -0.21
CA LYS A 633 7.46 29.08 0.12
C LYS A 633 6.89 28.23 1.26
N HIS A 634 7.47 27.06 1.52
CA HIS A 634 7.08 26.16 2.60
C HIS A 634 8.31 25.61 3.34
N ASP A 635 9.19 26.48 3.81
CA ASP A 635 10.36 26.12 4.63
C ASP A 635 9.98 25.69 6.05
N GLY A 636 8.95 26.31 6.64
CA GLY A 636 8.46 26.02 7.99
C GLY A 636 7.39 24.91 8.09
N PRO A 637 6.81 24.73 9.29
CA PRO A 637 5.72 23.78 9.52
C PRO A 637 4.44 24.13 8.74
N ILE A 638 3.78 23.09 8.22
CA ILE A 638 2.50 23.13 7.55
C ILE A 638 1.43 22.76 8.57
N LEU A 639 0.50 23.68 8.86
CA LEU A 639 -0.55 23.49 9.86
C LEU A 639 -1.94 23.63 9.21
N PRO A 640 -2.56 22.52 8.76
CA PRO A 640 -3.86 22.57 8.11
C PRO A 640 -4.99 23.03 9.04
N PRO A 641 -5.78 24.04 8.68
CA PRO A 641 -6.99 24.37 9.42
C PRO A 641 -8.04 23.27 9.23
N ALA A 642 -8.84 23.01 10.26
CA ALA A 642 -9.80 21.89 10.26
C ALA A 642 -10.77 21.88 9.06
N ALA A 643 -11.19 23.07 8.59
CA ALA A 643 -12.06 23.21 7.42
C ALA A 643 -11.42 22.75 6.10
N ALA A 644 -10.09 22.75 6.00
CA ALA A 644 -9.36 22.29 4.81
C ALA A 644 -9.08 20.78 4.84
N LEU A 645 -9.27 20.11 5.99
CA LEU A 645 -9.05 18.67 6.18
C LEU A 645 -10.24 17.80 5.71
N ALA A 646 -11.04 18.28 4.75
CA ALA A 646 -12.00 17.46 4.03
C ALA A 646 -11.28 16.72 2.88
N PRO A 647 -11.17 15.37 2.94
CA PRO A 647 -10.50 14.62 1.90
C PRO A 647 -11.44 14.34 0.73
N THR A 648 -10.86 14.24 -0.47
CA THR A 648 -11.53 13.75 -1.69
C THR A 648 -11.02 12.36 -2.02
N LEU A 649 -11.63 11.64 -2.96
CA LEU A 649 -10.94 10.49 -3.55
C LEU A 649 -9.62 10.94 -4.18
N TRP A 650 -8.54 10.19 -3.95
CA TRP A 650 -7.26 10.34 -4.65
C TRP A 650 -7.40 9.73 -6.06
N PRO A 651 -7.53 10.52 -7.15
CA PRO A 651 -7.98 9.99 -8.45
C PRO A 651 -6.93 9.09 -9.10
N GLN A 652 -5.66 9.48 -9.02
CA GLN A 652 -4.55 8.77 -9.67
C GLN A 652 -4.33 7.35 -9.11
N PHE A 653 -4.89 7.01 -7.94
CA PHE A 653 -4.89 5.65 -7.41
C PHE A 653 -6.27 4.97 -7.42
N HIS A 654 -7.32 5.64 -6.92
CA HIS A 654 -8.64 4.99 -6.77
C HIS A 654 -9.39 4.85 -8.08
N LEU A 655 -9.28 5.85 -8.98
CA LEU A 655 -10.04 5.88 -10.23
C LEU A 655 -9.28 5.30 -11.42
N ARG A 656 -7.97 5.02 -11.30
CA ARG A 656 -7.09 4.62 -12.43
C ARG A 656 -7.53 3.38 -13.22
N TRP A 657 -8.34 2.52 -12.63
CA TRP A 657 -8.92 1.35 -13.28
C TRP A 657 -10.40 1.52 -13.59
N ALA A 658 -11.16 2.13 -12.68
CA ALA A 658 -12.59 2.33 -12.80
C ALA A 658 -12.96 3.43 -13.81
N CYS A 659 -12.31 4.59 -13.74
CA CYS A 659 -12.49 5.75 -14.60
C CYS A 659 -11.12 6.32 -15.04
N PRO A 660 -10.40 5.65 -15.97
CA PRO A 660 -8.99 5.97 -16.26
C PRO A 660 -8.73 7.39 -16.78
N ALA A 661 -9.73 8.04 -17.39
CA ALA A 661 -9.63 9.43 -17.84
C ALA A 661 -9.48 10.42 -16.65
N GLU A 662 -10.33 10.29 -15.62
CA GLU A 662 -10.29 11.11 -14.40
C GLU A 662 -8.97 10.91 -13.62
N ALA A 663 -8.36 9.73 -13.73
CA ALA A 663 -7.07 9.44 -13.13
C ALA A 663 -5.88 10.15 -13.84
N GLN A 664 -6.07 10.71 -15.04
CA GLN A 664 -5.08 11.57 -15.70
C GLN A 664 -5.24 13.05 -15.33
N ALA A 665 -6.01 13.38 -14.27
CA ALA A 665 -6.08 14.71 -13.67
C ALA A 665 -4.69 15.23 -13.25
N GLY A 666 -4.05 15.92 -14.20
CA GLY A 666 -2.67 16.39 -14.17
C GLY A 666 -2.24 17.05 -15.49
N ASP A 667 -3.17 17.30 -16.41
CA ASP A 667 -2.89 17.89 -17.74
C ASP A 667 -2.09 19.18 -17.69
N VAL A 668 -2.31 20.03 -16.68
CA VAL A 668 -1.57 21.28 -16.49
C VAL A 668 -0.08 21.01 -16.25
N GLU A 669 0.27 20.08 -15.34
CA GLU A 669 1.66 19.64 -15.16
C GLU A 669 2.21 18.97 -16.43
N ALA A 670 1.42 18.14 -17.10
CA ALA A 670 1.85 17.47 -18.32
C ALA A 670 2.11 18.47 -19.47
N GLN A 671 1.33 19.55 -19.56
CA GLN A 671 1.52 20.64 -20.52
C GLN A 671 2.76 21.48 -20.17
N PHE A 672 2.95 21.86 -18.90
CA PHE A 672 4.16 22.56 -18.47
C PHE A 672 5.43 21.74 -18.74
N ARG A 673 5.45 20.44 -18.42
CA ARG A 673 6.58 19.53 -18.75
C ARG A 673 6.81 19.42 -20.26
N LYS A 674 5.74 19.29 -21.07
CA LYS A 674 5.84 19.27 -22.55
C LYS A 674 6.40 20.58 -23.10
N MET A 675 6.12 21.72 -22.45
CA MET A 675 6.65 23.04 -22.84
C MET A 675 8.11 23.22 -22.41
N ASP A 676 8.47 22.82 -21.18
CA ASP A 676 9.83 22.84 -20.63
C ASP A 676 10.80 21.96 -21.43
N ILE A 677 10.37 20.74 -21.80
CA ILE A 677 11.14 19.85 -22.67
C ILE A 677 11.38 20.51 -24.04
N LYS A 678 10.34 21.04 -24.69
CA LYS A 678 10.46 21.76 -25.97
C LYS A 678 11.37 22.98 -25.88
N PHE A 679 11.29 23.75 -24.80
CA PHE A 679 12.13 24.93 -24.58
C PHE A 679 13.60 24.52 -24.39
N SER A 680 13.86 23.47 -23.60
CA SER A 680 15.19 22.87 -23.42
C SER A 680 15.77 22.29 -24.72
N GLU A 681 14.93 21.71 -25.58
CA GLU A 681 15.31 21.24 -26.92
C GLU A 681 15.65 22.41 -27.85
N LEU A 682 14.81 23.46 -27.89
CA LEU A 682 15.06 24.67 -28.66
C LEU A 682 16.36 25.38 -28.22
N GLN A 683 16.62 25.47 -26.91
CA GLN A 683 17.89 26.02 -26.40
C GLN A 683 19.10 25.18 -26.85
N LYS A 684 19.01 23.84 -26.82
CA LYS A 684 20.08 22.97 -27.33
C LYS A 684 20.31 23.17 -28.84
N VAL A 685 19.24 23.29 -29.62
CA VAL A 685 19.34 23.58 -31.06
C VAL A 685 20.02 24.93 -31.28
N ILE A 686 19.59 26.00 -30.59
CA ILE A 686 20.23 27.33 -30.69
C ILE A 686 21.73 27.26 -30.34
N VAL A 687 22.10 26.59 -29.24
CA VAL A 687 23.51 26.42 -28.83
C VAL A 687 24.33 25.58 -29.82
N LEU A 688 23.70 24.71 -30.61
CA LEU A 688 24.37 23.94 -31.69
C LEU A 688 24.41 24.71 -33.02
N THR A 689 23.44 25.58 -33.30
CA THR A 689 23.38 26.39 -34.54
C THR A 689 24.25 27.65 -34.47
N PHE A 690 24.55 28.16 -33.28
CA PHE A 690 25.32 29.40 -33.06
C PHE A 690 26.69 29.19 -32.37
N ARG A 691 27.32 28.02 -32.58
CA ARG A 691 28.77 27.87 -32.33
C ARG A 691 29.55 28.28 -33.59
N PRO A 692 30.52 29.21 -33.50
CA PRO A 692 31.47 29.49 -34.56
C PRO A 692 32.53 28.38 -34.70
#